data_AF-A0A3N5NYV8-F1
#
_entry.id   AF-A0A3N5NYV8-F1
#
_cell.length_a   1.000
_cell.length_b   1.000
_cell.length_c   1.000
_cell.angle_alpha   90.00
_cell.angle_beta   90.00
_cell.angle_gamma   90.00
#
_symmetry.space_group_name_H-M   'P 1'
#
loop_
_entity.id
_entity.type
_entity.pdbx_description
1 polymer ?
#
loop_
_entity_poly.entity_id
_entity_poly.type
_entity_poly.pdbx_seq_one_letter_code
_entity_poly.pdbx_strand_id
1 'polypeptide(L)'
;MACNPLITDPFDFPRRAQNRPGLPRIAYRIGRYSDFVEAMKRGIDAAPELAAWTHREPDDPGIALIEGAAILGDILSFYQEHYANEAYLRTAAWRESIAELARLTGYRLAPGIGGRATFAVEARGNAPVTIRQGFALKAELASGTVAEFSTDAELLAWPHLGRFNLHRPRAYHWLIAGAQNQVEVATADGASGLTALAALDLKKGDRLLLLPEENIVAFYLQLLLGWTLEQPAEEIVIVDAVERLHDRVILTLAGKLTHPWLIGCRAFKLGRTFKHYGANAPPQYVAVDTSQSPPVTTSTPTNYTRELYIDTNYGAPYAFIAPNTFPLDQEVGDLASGATVVVTGAAPYSIFLLPFAVSRQVSALRNGAPQWGNLASPASLVRLDDLIAPTWLRSYPAQGDVRTLRLHETRGSVLRLKPVATGASSGFTTGTAALNFWGSAREAQALAGRRLHLSHADGRSVELVCTNASTDFAVPTPDEPTMWPLDFDRPPSPFTLADFDERAPSVTVRGNLVDASQGKAEREAVLGNGDSRQAWQTFPLPKAPLTYFVSAGATPPHAPELEIWVGGRLWTRVDAFYGRGRQENIYIVREDAEGRSFVQFGDGETGARLPSGLKNVVAVYRTGVGAYGPIKPGASPTAAERPPGFNKVELAGIVSGGTEAEPGDKAREAAPGKVQSLGRLVSIRDYETETLALPGVVTAAAAWDLHAGVPAVILRVLLEAGREVEFAEVRAALAHAQRCRGPDRFPLVVEQALPRYVFVDVSYARDLSHRQEDVEAGLRAALGLAGDTAAEGSGVFGLRARKLGAGEYASRIEGRLQNAAGVLWCKVTALECFPAGSLDPSALALPAPPRPLSGVIACSPHELLQLDARHLTLTSVAAPAEECA
;
A
#
# COMPACT_ATOMS: atom_id res chain seq x y z
N MET A 1 -7.40 -78.08 49.32
CA MET A 1 -8.31 -76.93 49.42
C MET A 1 -9.01 -76.78 48.08
N ALA A 2 -10.35 -76.73 48.07
CA ALA A 2 -11.15 -76.75 46.86
C ALA A 2 -10.97 -75.45 46.06
N CYS A 3 -10.65 -75.57 44.76
CA CYS A 3 -10.66 -74.48 43.81
C CYS A 3 -12.08 -73.91 43.69
N ASN A 4 -12.24 -72.62 44.00
CA ASN A 4 -13.46 -71.88 43.73
C ASN A 4 -13.50 -71.53 42.22
N PRO A 5 -14.43 -72.07 41.42
CA PRO A 5 -14.49 -71.82 39.97
C PRO A 5 -14.96 -70.41 39.59
N LEU A 6 -15.20 -69.52 40.58
CA LEU A 6 -15.63 -68.14 40.39
C LEU A 6 -14.54 -67.10 40.66
N ILE A 7 -13.33 -67.52 41.06
CA ILE A 7 -12.17 -66.61 41.14
C ILE A 7 -11.46 -66.66 39.79
N THR A 8 -11.94 -65.88 38.83
CA THR A 8 -11.12 -65.53 37.68
C THR A 8 -10.08 -64.52 38.15
N ASP A 9 -8.84 -64.96 38.31
CA ASP A 9 -7.72 -64.06 38.53
C ASP A 9 -7.60 -63.12 37.31
N PRO A 10 -7.87 -61.82 37.45
CA PRO A 10 -7.90 -60.89 36.33
C PRO A 10 -6.50 -60.53 35.82
N PHE A 11 -5.45 -61.06 36.45
CA PHE A 11 -4.07 -60.80 36.09
C PHE A 11 -3.68 -61.47 34.76
N ASP A 12 -3.71 -60.68 33.69
CA ASP A 12 -3.28 -61.07 32.34
C ASP A 12 -1.89 -60.52 32.04
N PHE A 13 -0.86 -61.37 32.12
CA PHE A 13 0.53 -61.03 31.80
C PHE A 13 1.26 -62.24 31.17
N PRO A 14 1.99 -62.05 30.06
CA PRO A 14 2.14 -60.81 29.29
C PRO A 14 0.85 -60.46 28.54
N ARG A 15 0.46 -59.17 28.57
CA ARG A 15 -0.72 -58.68 27.87
C ARG A 15 -0.56 -58.89 26.36
N ARG A 16 -1.61 -59.40 25.71
CA ARG A 16 -1.65 -59.57 24.26
C ARG A 16 -2.08 -58.27 23.59
N ALA A 17 -1.37 -57.86 22.55
CA ALA A 17 -1.75 -56.69 21.76
C ALA A 17 -3.08 -56.95 21.02
N GLN A 18 -4.14 -56.26 21.43
CA GLN A 18 -5.44 -56.26 20.77
C GLN A 18 -5.78 -54.84 20.34
N ASN A 19 -5.63 -54.55 19.04
CA ASN A 19 -5.85 -53.23 18.47
C ASN A 19 -6.94 -53.31 17.41
N ARG A 20 -8.01 -52.53 17.56
CA ARG A 20 -9.03 -52.39 16.51
C ARG A 20 -8.44 -51.63 15.31
N PRO A 21 -8.84 -51.94 14.07
CA PRO A 21 -8.41 -51.17 12.90
C PRO A 21 -8.77 -49.70 13.02
N GLY A 22 -7.87 -48.83 12.55
CA GLY A 22 -8.13 -47.38 12.48
C GLY A 22 -8.03 -46.64 13.81
N LEU A 23 -7.40 -47.19 14.85
CA LEU A 23 -7.06 -46.41 16.05
C LEU A 23 -5.90 -45.44 15.77
N PRO A 24 -5.84 -44.27 16.45
CA PRO A 24 -4.74 -43.31 16.30
C PRO A 24 -3.48 -43.71 17.07
N ARG A 25 -3.54 -44.78 17.87
CA ARG A 25 -2.43 -45.31 18.67
C ARG A 25 -2.52 -46.83 18.73
N ILE A 26 -1.38 -47.50 18.71
CA ILE A 26 -1.23 -48.94 18.92
C ILE A 26 -0.86 -49.17 20.38
N ALA A 27 -1.69 -49.93 21.09
CA ALA A 27 -1.38 -50.51 22.38
C ALA A 27 -0.56 -51.79 22.16
N TYR A 28 0.76 -51.70 22.34
CA TYR A 28 1.68 -52.82 22.11
C TYR A 28 2.35 -53.32 23.39
N ARG A 29 2.17 -52.59 24.49
CA ARG A 29 2.86 -52.84 25.74
C ARG A 29 2.37 -54.11 26.44
N ILE A 30 3.30 -55.02 26.75
CA ILE A 30 3.00 -56.31 27.41
C ILE A 30 2.75 -56.19 28.92
N GLY A 31 3.18 -55.09 29.56
CA GLY A 31 2.97 -54.82 30.98
C GLY A 31 3.63 -53.51 31.44
N ARG A 32 3.23 -53.02 32.60
CA ARG A 32 3.85 -51.91 33.35
C ARG A 32 4.66 -52.44 34.52
N TYR A 33 5.46 -51.58 35.16
CA TYR A 33 6.26 -51.94 36.34
C TYR A 33 5.49 -52.82 37.34
N SER A 34 4.28 -52.42 37.72
CA SER A 34 3.43 -53.19 38.64
C SER A 34 3.09 -54.59 38.12
N ASP A 35 2.85 -54.75 36.82
CA ASP A 35 2.54 -56.04 36.22
C ASP A 35 3.79 -56.95 36.24
N PHE A 36 4.97 -56.41 35.94
CA PHE A 36 6.23 -57.17 35.99
C PHE A 36 6.60 -57.60 37.42
N VAL A 37 6.46 -56.71 38.40
CA VAL A 37 6.69 -57.03 39.82
C VAL A 37 5.74 -58.14 40.27
N GLU A 38 4.45 -57.99 39.98
CA GLU A 38 3.42 -58.97 40.34
C GLU A 38 3.70 -60.34 39.69
N ALA A 39 4.04 -60.36 38.40
CA ALA A 39 4.37 -61.60 37.69
C ALA A 39 5.57 -62.33 38.30
N MET A 40 6.63 -61.59 38.65
CA MET A 40 7.83 -62.16 39.27
C MET A 40 7.59 -62.61 40.71
N LYS A 41 6.82 -61.85 41.52
CA LYS A 41 6.43 -62.26 42.89
C LYS A 41 5.62 -63.55 42.87
N ARG A 42 4.64 -63.66 41.96
CA ARG A 42 3.87 -64.90 41.73
C ARG A 42 4.77 -66.06 41.28
N GLY A 43 5.80 -65.77 40.49
CA GLY A 43 6.81 -66.76 40.10
C GLY A 43 7.60 -67.30 41.30
N ILE A 44 7.98 -66.44 42.26
CA ILE A 44 8.60 -66.87 43.53
C ILE A 44 7.63 -67.74 44.32
N ASP A 45 6.39 -67.30 44.49
CA ASP A 45 5.39 -68.00 45.31
C ASP A 45 5.05 -69.39 44.74
N ALA A 46 5.15 -69.56 43.42
CA ALA A 46 4.94 -70.83 42.74
C ALA A 46 6.16 -71.77 42.74
N ALA A 47 7.37 -71.25 42.99
CA ALA A 47 8.62 -72.02 42.93
C ALA A 47 8.85 -72.79 44.25
N PRO A 48 8.81 -74.14 44.25
CA PRO A 48 8.97 -74.93 45.47
C PRO A 48 10.30 -74.68 46.18
N GLU A 49 11.36 -74.42 45.43
CA GLU A 49 12.71 -74.17 45.94
C GLU A 49 12.81 -72.84 46.69
N LEU A 50 11.91 -71.89 46.40
CA LEU A 50 11.87 -70.57 47.02
C LEU A 50 10.78 -70.43 48.07
N ALA A 51 10.06 -71.51 48.41
CA ALA A 51 8.95 -71.47 49.37
C ALA A 51 9.34 -70.95 50.77
N ALA A 52 10.62 -71.06 51.16
CA ALA A 52 11.14 -70.51 52.42
C ALA A 52 11.38 -68.99 52.38
N TRP A 53 11.51 -68.40 51.19
CA TRP A 53 11.69 -66.96 51.01
C TRP A 53 10.34 -66.26 51.05
N THR A 54 9.92 -65.83 52.24
CA THR A 54 8.56 -65.29 52.50
C THR A 54 8.51 -63.76 52.61
N HIS A 55 9.65 -63.09 52.74
CA HIS A 55 9.72 -61.64 52.85
C HIS A 55 9.45 -60.98 51.48
N ARG A 56 8.59 -59.94 51.43
CA ARG A 56 8.11 -59.30 50.19
C ARG A 56 8.22 -57.78 50.19
N GLU A 57 8.86 -57.21 51.22
CA GLU A 57 9.06 -55.78 51.38
C GLU A 57 10.33 -55.29 50.65
N PRO A 58 10.42 -53.98 50.32
CA PRO A 58 11.51 -53.42 49.50
C PRO A 58 12.91 -53.46 50.13
N ASP A 59 13.03 -53.69 51.44
CA ASP A 59 14.31 -53.83 52.15
C ASP A 59 15.00 -55.19 51.93
N ASP A 60 14.32 -56.13 51.27
CA ASP A 60 14.91 -57.40 50.82
C ASP A 60 15.73 -57.21 49.52
N PRO A 61 17.03 -57.55 49.51
CA PRO A 61 17.87 -57.41 48.31
C PRO A 61 17.36 -58.20 47.09
N GLY A 62 16.74 -59.36 47.28
CA GLY A 62 16.16 -60.14 46.21
C GLY A 62 14.87 -59.51 45.64
N ILE A 63 14.07 -58.87 46.49
CA ILE A 63 12.91 -58.09 46.03
C ILE A 63 13.38 -56.83 45.29
N ALA A 64 14.41 -56.14 45.80
CA ALA A 64 15.02 -55.01 45.11
C ALA A 64 15.55 -55.38 43.71
N LEU A 65 16.14 -56.57 43.55
CA LEU A 65 16.56 -57.08 42.23
C LEU A 65 15.37 -57.33 41.29
N ILE A 66 14.25 -57.85 41.81
CA ILE A 66 13.01 -58.04 41.04
C ILE A 66 12.43 -56.70 40.61
N GLU A 67 12.39 -55.71 41.50
CA GLU A 67 11.95 -54.37 41.17
C GLU A 67 12.86 -53.72 40.13
N GLY A 68 14.18 -53.92 40.23
CA GLY A 68 15.15 -53.52 39.20
C GLY A 68 14.90 -54.16 37.84
N ALA A 69 14.62 -55.47 37.80
CA ALA A 69 14.24 -56.17 36.58
C ALA A 69 12.87 -55.69 36.03
N ALA A 70 11.93 -55.35 36.91
CA ALA A 70 10.62 -54.82 36.53
C ALA A 70 10.73 -53.42 35.91
N ILE A 71 11.61 -52.56 36.43
CA ILE A 71 11.92 -51.26 35.83
C ILE A 71 12.48 -51.46 34.42
N LEU A 72 13.41 -52.40 34.23
CA LEU A 72 13.94 -52.70 32.89
C LEU A 72 12.83 -53.20 31.94
N GLY A 73 11.95 -54.09 32.41
CA GLY A 73 10.79 -54.57 31.65
C GLY A 73 9.81 -53.45 31.28
N ASP A 74 9.54 -52.54 32.22
CA ASP A 74 8.73 -51.33 32.02
C ASP A 74 9.32 -50.49 30.88
N ILE A 75 10.60 -50.13 30.99
CA ILE A 75 11.32 -49.31 30.01
C ILE A 75 11.35 -49.97 28.63
N LEU A 76 11.71 -51.25 28.54
CA LEU A 76 11.78 -51.96 27.25
C LEU A 76 10.41 -52.06 26.59
N SER A 77 9.36 -52.39 27.35
CA SER A 77 8.00 -52.48 26.83
C SER A 77 7.44 -51.12 26.41
N PHE A 78 7.82 -50.04 27.11
CA PHE A 78 7.52 -48.66 26.72
C PHE A 78 8.15 -48.30 25.38
N TYR A 79 9.44 -48.55 25.18
CA TYR A 79 10.12 -48.27 23.91
C TYR A 79 9.59 -49.13 22.76
N GLN A 80 9.25 -50.40 22.99
CA GLN A 80 8.61 -51.25 21.97
C GLN A 80 7.26 -50.68 21.53
N GLU A 81 6.44 -50.19 22.46
CA GLU A 81 5.19 -49.50 22.12
C GLU A 81 5.45 -48.22 21.33
N HIS A 82 6.46 -47.45 21.70
CA HIS A 82 6.84 -46.25 20.96
C HIS A 82 7.26 -46.58 19.52
N TYR A 83 8.15 -47.56 19.33
CA TYR A 83 8.57 -48.02 18.00
C TYR A 83 7.40 -48.55 17.16
N ALA A 84 6.47 -49.30 17.77
CA ALA A 84 5.29 -49.79 17.08
C ALA A 84 4.41 -48.64 16.56
N ASN A 85 4.29 -47.54 17.32
CA ASN A 85 3.55 -46.36 16.90
C ASN A 85 4.28 -45.59 15.78
N GLU A 86 5.61 -45.52 15.80
CA GLU A 86 6.41 -44.87 14.74
C GLU A 86 6.46 -45.66 13.42
N ALA A 87 6.07 -46.94 13.41
CA ALA A 87 6.15 -47.81 12.23
C ALA A 87 5.04 -47.61 11.20
N TYR A 88 3.97 -46.87 11.53
CA TYR A 88 2.84 -46.65 10.62
C TYR A 88 2.52 -45.16 10.45
N LEU A 89 2.25 -44.76 9.21
CA LEU A 89 2.00 -43.36 8.87
C LEU A 89 0.83 -42.78 9.66
N ARG A 90 -0.18 -43.56 10.07
CA ARG A 90 -1.31 -43.07 10.88
C ARG A 90 -0.97 -42.82 12.36
N THR A 91 0.00 -43.54 12.91
CA THR A 91 0.30 -43.53 14.35
C THR A 91 1.62 -42.85 14.69
N ALA A 92 2.49 -42.64 13.70
CA ALA A 92 3.78 -41.99 13.90
C ALA A 92 3.59 -40.54 14.40
N ALA A 93 4.35 -40.15 15.41
CA ALA A 93 4.34 -38.81 15.96
C ALA A 93 5.57 -38.00 15.51
N TRP A 94 6.70 -38.68 15.25
CA TRP A 94 7.92 -37.98 14.86
C TRP A 94 7.89 -37.63 13.38
N ARG A 95 8.27 -36.38 13.07
CA ARG A 95 8.34 -35.87 11.70
C ARG A 95 9.27 -36.72 10.83
N GLU A 96 10.40 -37.17 11.37
CA GLU A 96 11.35 -38.07 10.73
C GLU A 96 10.69 -39.38 10.27
N SER A 97 9.98 -40.06 11.19
CA SER A 97 9.25 -41.29 10.87
C SER A 97 8.22 -41.07 9.77
N ILE A 98 7.44 -39.98 9.86
CA ILE A 98 6.43 -39.62 8.85
C ILE A 98 7.08 -39.40 7.49
N ALA A 99 8.16 -38.61 7.44
CA ALA A 99 8.86 -38.30 6.20
C ALA A 99 9.45 -39.56 5.55
N GLU A 100 10.09 -40.42 6.35
CA GLU A 100 10.68 -41.68 5.87
C GLU A 100 9.62 -42.69 5.40
N LEU A 101 8.51 -42.82 6.13
CA LEU A 101 7.39 -43.68 5.74
C LEU A 101 6.70 -43.17 4.46
N ALA A 102 6.46 -41.87 4.35
CA ALA A 102 5.89 -41.27 3.14
C ALA A 102 6.85 -41.43 1.94
N ARG A 103 8.16 -41.36 2.17
CA ARG A 103 9.18 -41.54 1.13
C ARG A 103 9.14 -42.93 0.51
N LEU A 104 8.84 -43.98 1.28
CA LEU A 104 8.67 -45.34 0.76
C LEU A 104 7.58 -45.42 -0.31
N THR A 105 6.61 -44.51 -0.28
CA THR A 105 5.52 -44.45 -1.25
C THR A 105 5.82 -43.57 -2.46
N GLY A 106 7.02 -42.99 -2.54
CA GLY A 106 7.40 -42.01 -3.55
C GLY A 106 6.88 -40.59 -3.27
N TYR A 107 6.18 -40.36 -2.15
CA TYR A 107 5.78 -39.03 -1.71
C TYR A 107 6.95 -38.35 -0.99
N ARG A 108 7.23 -37.09 -1.32
CA ARG A 108 8.20 -36.26 -0.61
C ARG A 108 7.44 -35.09 -0.02
N LEU A 109 7.71 -34.78 1.25
CA LEU A 109 7.14 -33.61 1.90
C LEU A 109 7.53 -32.38 1.10
N ALA A 110 6.58 -31.47 0.89
CA ALA A 110 6.86 -30.24 0.18
C ALA A 110 7.88 -29.38 0.97
N PRO A 111 8.91 -28.82 0.30
CA PRO A 111 9.88 -27.95 0.94
C PRO A 111 9.23 -26.64 1.37
N GLY A 112 9.90 -25.90 2.26
CA GLY A 112 9.54 -24.51 2.51
C GLY A 112 9.77 -23.65 1.27
N ILE A 113 8.89 -22.69 1.02
CA ILE A 113 8.98 -21.76 -0.11
C ILE A 113 9.48 -20.40 0.36
N GLY A 114 10.35 -19.80 -0.44
CA GLY A 114 10.86 -18.44 -0.22
C GLY A 114 9.77 -17.40 -0.46
N GLY A 115 9.71 -16.40 0.42
CA GLY A 115 8.88 -15.21 0.23
C GLY A 115 9.33 -14.32 -0.93
N ARG A 116 8.49 -13.35 -1.29
CA ARG A 116 8.71 -12.30 -2.28
C ARG A 116 8.19 -10.99 -1.75
N ALA A 117 8.88 -9.91 -2.07
CA ALA A 117 8.58 -8.59 -1.55
C ALA A 117 8.98 -7.53 -2.57
N THR A 118 8.29 -6.40 -2.55
CA THR A 118 8.70 -5.21 -3.29
C THR A 118 9.32 -4.22 -2.30
N PHE A 119 10.53 -3.74 -2.63
CA PHE A 119 11.24 -2.76 -1.84
C PHE A 119 11.30 -1.43 -2.58
N ALA A 120 11.14 -0.33 -1.83
CA ALA A 120 11.32 1.01 -2.32
C ALA A 120 12.70 1.55 -1.90
N VAL A 121 13.49 2.02 -2.86
CA VAL A 121 14.85 2.51 -2.64
C VAL A 121 14.92 4.02 -2.74
N GLU A 122 15.43 4.66 -1.70
CA GLU A 122 15.75 6.09 -1.73
C GLU A 122 17.21 6.29 -2.16
N ALA A 123 17.40 7.17 -3.14
CA ALA A 123 18.71 7.65 -3.59
C ALA A 123 18.89 9.13 -3.19
N ARG A 124 20.13 9.60 -3.13
CA ARG A 124 20.54 10.98 -2.85
C ARG A 124 21.46 11.51 -3.94
N GLY A 125 21.53 12.82 -4.07
CA GLY A 125 22.30 13.51 -5.10
C GLY A 125 21.45 13.83 -6.34
N ASN A 126 22.10 14.09 -7.46
CA ASN A 126 21.45 14.53 -8.71
C ASN A 126 21.55 13.50 -9.84
N ALA A 127 22.17 12.34 -9.59
CA ALA A 127 22.36 11.27 -10.55
C ALA A 127 21.67 10.00 -10.05
N PRO A 128 21.18 9.13 -10.96
CA PRO A 128 20.60 7.87 -10.57
C PRO A 128 21.65 6.90 -10.00
N VAL A 129 21.21 6.01 -9.12
CA VAL A 129 22.01 4.97 -8.48
C VAL A 129 21.57 3.61 -8.99
N THR A 130 22.51 2.81 -9.49
CA THR A 130 22.24 1.44 -9.93
C THR A 130 22.21 0.49 -8.74
N ILE A 131 21.07 -0.17 -8.54
CA ILE A 131 20.90 -1.29 -7.63
C ILE A 131 20.94 -2.56 -8.48
N ARG A 132 22.06 -3.26 -8.46
CA ARG A 132 22.26 -4.47 -9.27
C ARG A 132 21.24 -5.57 -8.95
N GLN A 133 21.05 -6.51 -9.87
CA GLN A 133 20.45 -7.80 -9.55
C GLN A 133 21.31 -8.52 -8.50
N GLY A 134 20.68 -9.25 -7.58
CA GLY A 134 21.41 -9.95 -6.52
C GLY A 134 21.78 -9.07 -5.32
N PHE A 135 21.20 -7.87 -5.20
CA PHE A 135 21.46 -6.93 -4.11
C PHE A 135 20.79 -7.41 -2.83
N ALA A 136 21.57 -7.56 -1.76
CA ALA A 136 21.11 -8.19 -0.53
C ALA A 136 20.38 -7.21 0.40
N LEU A 137 19.14 -7.57 0.74
CA LEU A 137 18.24 -6.83 1.61
C LEU A 137 17.84 -7.69 2.82
N LYS A 138 17.52 -7.05 3.94
CA LYS A 138 17.02 -7.73 5.14
C LYS A 138 15.80 -7.02 5.69
N ALA A 139 14.82 -7.78 6.15
CA ALA A 139 13.63 -7.24 6.82
C ALA A 139 13.26 -8.11 8.03
N GLU A 140 12.93 -7.45 9.15
CA GLU A 140 12.32 -8.11 10.31
C GLU A 140 10.81 -8.12 10.14
N LEU A 141 10.20 -9.30 10.11
CA LEU A 141 8.77 -9.46 9.89
C LEU A 141 8.01 -9.52 11.23
N ALA A 142 6.71 -9.23 11.18
CA ALA A 142 5.86 -9.27 12.38
C ALA A 142 5.81 -10.66 13.04
N SER A 143 6.09 -11.72 12.29
CA SER A 143 6.26 -13.09 12.81
C SER A 143 7.48 -13.28 13.72
N GLY A 144 8.38 -12.29 13.81
CA GLY A 144 9.65 -12.38 14.54
C GLY A 144 10.81 -12.91 13.70
N THR A 145 10.56 -13.34 12.46
CA THR A 145 11.59 -13.85 11.54
C THR A 145 12.36 -12.70 10.90
N VAL A 146 13.69 -12.76 10.97
CA VAL A 146 14.57 -11.91 10.15
C VAL A 146 14.78 -12.60 8.81
N ALA A 147 14.19 -12.06 7.75
CA ALA A 147 14.28 -12.61 6.41
C ALA A 147 15.32 -11.85 5.58
N GLU A 148 16.16 -12.59 4.86
CA GLU A 148 17.10 -12.05 3.88
C GLU A 148 16.54 -12.23 2.47
N PHE A 149 16.62 -11.17 1.66
CA PHE A 149 16.13 -11.09 0.30
C PHE A 149 17.24 -10.71 -0.66
N SER A 150 17.05 -11.06 -1.93
CA SER A 150 17.92 -10.70 -3.04
C SER A 150 17.07 -10.05 -4.12
N THR A 151 17.50 -8.91 -4.65
CA THR A 151 16.79 -8.26 -5.77
C THR A 151 16.76 -9.15 -7.01
N ASP A 152 15.59 -9.24 -7.64
CA ASP A 152 15.35 -10.14 -8.77
C ASP A 152 15.84 -9.54 -10.09
N ALA A 153 15.96 -8.22 -10.16
CA ALA A 153 16.43 -7.47 -11.32
C ALA A 153 17.26 -6.25 -10.91
N GLU A 154 17.97 -5.67 -11.89
CA GLU A 154 18.63 -4.37 -11.74
C GLU A 154 17.59 -3.24 -11.72
N LEU A 155 17.75 -2.29 -10.81
CA LEU A 155 16.96 -1.06 -10.71
C LEU A 155 17.86 0.16 -10.85
N LEU A 156 17.52 1.05 -11.78
CA LEU A 156 18.04 2.42 -11.80
C LEU A 156 17.17 3.31 -10.90
N ALA A 157 17.69 3.65 -9.72
CA ALA A 157 17.01 4.41 -8.68
C ALA A 157 17.30 5.91 -8.81
N TRP A 158 16.26 6.71 -9.08
CA TRP A 158 16.37 8.16 -9.26
C TRP A 158 16.14 8.92 -7.96
N PRO A 159 16.98 9.89 -7.58
CA PRO A 159 16.81 10.63 -6.32
C PRO A 159 15.42 11.27 -6.16
N HIS A 160 14.89 11.90 -7.20
CA HIS A 160 13.56 12.56 -7.18
C HIS A 160 12.38 11.57 -7.13
N LEU A 161 12.61 10.28 -7.40
CA LEU A 161 11.60 9.22 -7.34
C LEU A 161 11.69 8.35 -6.08
N GLY A 162 12.62 8.64 -5.17
CA GLY A 162 12.76 7.91 -3.91
C GLY A 162 11.53 8.11 -3.02
N ARG A 163 11.20 9.37 -2.76
CA ARG A 163 10.03 9.79 -1.99
C ARG A 163 9.55 11.14 -2.48
N PHE A 164 8.35 11.20 -3.04
CA PHE A 164 7.77 12.43 -3.60
C PHE A 164 6.24 12.45 -3.44
N ASN A 165 5.62 13.55 -3.86
CA ASN A 165 4.19 13.72 -3.85
C ASN A 165 3.67 13.89 -5.27
N LEU A 166 2.41 13.49 -5.47
CA LEU A 166 1.64 13.82 -6.66
C LEU A 166 0.55 14.82 -6.26
N HIS A 167 0.05 15.56 -7.24
CA HIS A 167 -0.89 16.65 -7.02
C HIS A 167 -2.14 16.49 -7.88
N ARG A 168 -3.29 16.86 -7.32
CA ARG A 168 -4.55 16.88 -8.06
C ARG A 168 -4.50 17.84 -9.25
N PRO A 169 -5.24 17.56 -10.35
CA PRO A 169 -5.37 18.48 -11.47
C PRO A 169 -5.91 19.86 -11.07
N ARG A 170 -5.31 20.90 -11.66
CA ARG A 170 -5.73 22.29 -11.49
C ARG A 170 -6.92 22.58 -12.41
N ALA A 171 -8.02 23.06 -11.86
CA ALA A 171 -9.16 23.56 -12.65
C ALA A 171 -9.29 25.07 -12.45
N TYR A 172 -9.22 25.82 -13.55
CA TYR A 172 -9.40 27.27 -13.55
C TYR A 172 -10.81 27.63 -14.01
N HIS A 173 -11.45 28.52 -13.27
CA HIS A 173 -12.66 29.17 -13.75
C HIS A 173 -12.32 30.23 -14.81
N TRP A 174 -13.27 30.62 -15.65
CA TRP A 174 -13.06 31.63 -16.70
C TRP A 174 -13.25 33.08 -16.19
N LEU A 175 -13.61 33.23 -14.91
CA LEU A 175 -13.92 34.49 -14.24
C LEU A 175 -13.33 34.50 -12.83
N ILE A 176 -12.78 35.65 -12.42
CA ILE A 176 -12.48 35.98 -11.02
C ILE A 176 -13.77 36.48 -10.38
N ALA A 177 -14.35 35.73 -9.46
CA ALA A 177 -15.65 36.08 -8.90
C ALA A 177 -15.57 37.29 -7.97
N GLY A 178 -16.65 38.09 -7.95
CA GLY A 178 -16.84 39.11 -6.92
C GLY A 178 -16.91 38.49 -5.53
N ALA A 179 -16.68 39.30 -4.50
CA ALA A 179 -16.64 38.90 -3.09
C ALA A 179 -15.53 37.88 -2.72
N GLN A 180 -14.64 37.51 -3.64
CA GLN A 180 -13.41 36.77 -3.34
C GLN A 180 -12.29 37.72 -2.90
N ASN A 181 -11.36 37.22 -2.09
CA ASN A 181 -10.18 37.95 -1.65
C ASN A 181 -8.89 37.27 -2.10
N GLN A 182 -8.95 36.34 -3.05
CA GLN A 182 -7.76 35.67 -3.58
C GLN A 182 -7.76 35.70 -5.09
N VAL A 183 -6.60 36.01 -5.65
CA VAL A 183 -6.33 36.04 -7.08
C VAL A 183 -4.96 35.46 -7.36
N GLU A 184 -4.74 34.98 -8.57
CA GLU A 184 -3.44 34.46 -8.99
C GLU A 184 -2.86 35.31 -10.11
N VAL A 185 -1.55 35.51 -10.11
CA VAL A 185 -0.87 36.20 -11.22
C VAL A 185 -0.71 35.22 -12.39
N ALA A 186 -1.29 35.57 -13.53
CA ALA A 186 -1.18 34.82 -14.78
C ALA A 186 0.12 35.12 -15.52
N THR A 187 0.44 36.41 -15.69
CA THR A 187 1.66 36.87 -16.37
C THR A 187 2.17 38.17 -15.77
N ALA A 188 3.46 38.45 -15.98
CA ALA A 188 4.11 39.72 -15.69
C ALA A 188 4.80 40.22 -16.98
N ASP A 189 4.45 41.42 -17.44
CA ASP A 189 4.88 41.98 -18.74
C ASP A 189 4.65 41.03 -19.93
N GLY A 190 3.57 40.24 -19.87
CA GLY A 190 3.25 39.24 -20.89
C GLY A 190 4.01 37.92 -20.78
N ALA A 191 5.04 37.83 -19.94
CA ALA A 191 5.76 36.58 -19.67
C ALA A 191 5.01 35.72 -18.64
N SER A 192 4.87 34.43 -18.93
CA SER A 192 4.46 33.39 -17.98
C SER A 192 5.66 32.49 -17.68
N GLY A 193 5.66 31.83 -16.53
CA GLY A 193 6.72 30.89 -16.13
C GLY A 193 7.34 31.21 -14.77
N LEU A 194 8.07 30.24 -14.24
CA LEU A 194 8.61 30.29 -12.88
C LEU A 194 9.57 31.47 -12.70
N THR A 195 10.47 31.66 -13.66
CA THR A 195 11.49 32.74 -13.61
C THR A 195 10.85 34.13 -13.64
N ALA A 196 9.87 34.34 -14.55
CA ALA A 196 9.18 35.63 -14.68
C ALA A 196 8.37 35.97 -13.42
N LEU A 197 7.65 35.00 -12.86
CA LEU A 197 6.85 35.20 -11.66
C LEU A 197 7.70 35.28 -10.39
N ALA A 198 8.87 34.61 -10.34
CA ALA A 198 9.83 34.72 -9.26
C ALA A 198 10.39 36.15 -9.11
N ALA A 199 10.61 36.84 -10.23
CA ALA A 199 11.14 38.21 -10.26
C ALA A 199 10.16 39.28 -9.76
N LEU A 200 8.89 38.94 -9.49
CA LEU A 200 7.88 39.88 -8.99
C LEU A 200 8.22 40.40 -7.59
N ASP A 201 8.42 41.71 -7.47
CA ASP A 201 8.52 42.43 -6.20
C ASP A 201 7.13 42.84 -5.68
N LEU A 202 6.40 41.88 -5.11
CA LEU A 202 5.12 42.10 -4.43
C LEU A 202 5.25 41.75 -2.95
N LYS A 203 4.74 42.61 -2.07
CA LYS A 203 4.73 42.41 -0.62
C LYS A 203 3.42 42.84 0.03
N LYS A 204 3.20 42.41 1.27
CA LYS A 204 2.10 42.89 2.11
C LYS A 204 2.09 44.41 2.18
N GLY A 205 0.92 45.00 2.01
CA GLY A 205 0.69 46.45 1.99
C GLY A 205 0.83 47.10 0.61
N ASP A 206 1.33 46.38 -0.40
CA ASP A 206 1.34 46.90 -1.77
C ASP A 206 -0.10 47.10 -2.26
N ARG A 207 -0.33 48.24 -2.91
CA ARG A 207 -1.61 48.59 -3.51
C ARG A 207 -1.60 48.14 -4.96
N LEU A 208 -2.63 47.43 -5.41
CA LEU A 208 -2.81 47.06 -6.81
C LEU A 208 -4.00 47.81 -7.39
N LEU A 209 -3.79 48.41 -8.56
CA LEU A 209 -4.83 49.03 -9.38
C LEU A 209 -5.28 48.03 -10.44
N LEU A 210 -6.49 47.49 -10.29
CA LEU A 210 -7.11 46.57 -11.26
C LEU A 210 -7.89 47.36 -12.30
N LEU A 211 -7.72 47.00 -13.57
CA LEU A 211 -8.30 47.68 -14.72
C LEU A 211 -8.80 46.68 -15.78
N PRO A 212 -9.86 47.02 -16.54
CA PRO A 212 -10.25 46.24 -17.70
C PRO A 212 -9.20 46.35 -18.81
N GLU A 213 -9.30 45.48 -19.82
CA GLU A 213 -8.51 45.62 -21.05
C GLU A 213 -8.84 46.93 -21.76
N GLU A 214 -7.88 47.53 -22.48
CA GLU A 214 -8.03 48.84 -23.14
C GLU A 214 -8.84 48.78 -24.44
N ASN A 215 -9.98 48.11 -24.41
CA ASN A 215 -10.89 48.07 -25.54
C ASN A 215 -12.34 48.10 -25.05
N ILE A 216 -13.22 48.62 -25.92
CA ILE A 216 -14.64 48.78 -25.59
C ILE A 216 -15.34 47.44 -25.36
N VAL A 217 -14.88 46.35 -26.01
CA VAL A 217 -15.46 45.00 -25.87
C VAL A 217 -15.27 44.48 -24.44
N ALA A 218 -14.08 44.64 -23.87
CA ALA A 218 -13.78 44.23 -22.51
C ALA A 218 -14.63 44.99 -21.49
N PHE A 219 -14.86 46.29 -21.73
CA PHE A 219 -15.78 47.07 -20.91
C PHE A 219 -17.22 46.55 -20.99
N TYR A 220 -17.74 46.28 -22.20
CA TYR A 220 -19.06 45.68 -22.37
C TYR A 220 -19.20 44.32 -21.70
N LEU A 221 -18.17 43.47 -21.77
CA LEU A 221 -18.18 42.18 -21.10
C LEU A 221 -18.24 42.34 -19.58
N GLN A 222 -17.60 43.35 -19.00
CA GLN A 222 -17.70 43.64 -17.56
C GLN A 222 -19.13 44.05 -17.16
N LEU A 223 -19.84 44.83 -17.99
CA LEU A 223 -21.25 45.17 -17.76
C LEU A 223 -22.14 43.91 -17.74
N LEU A 224 -21.89 42.95 -18.65
CA LEU A 224 -22.60 41.67 -18.66
C LEU A 224 -22.32 40.83 -17.40
N LEU A 225 -21.23 41.11 -16.69
CA LEU A 225 -20.83 40.47 -15.43
C LEU A 225 -21.35 41.22 -14.20
N GLY A 226 -22.20 42.23 -14.37
CA GLY A 226 -22.84 42.96 -13.27
C GLY A 226 -22.15 44.27 -12.89
N TRP A 227 -21.23 44.78 -13.70
CA TRP A 227 -20.76 46.16 -13.56
C TRP A 227 -21.86 47.16 -13.91
N THR A 228 -21.89 48.29 -13.22
CA THR A 228 -22.78 49.43 -13.50
C THR A 228 -22.06 50.50 -14.33
N LEU A 229 -22.81 51.32 -15.06
CA LEU A 229 -22.23 52.41 -15.87
C LEU A 229 -21.67 53.56 -15.01
N GLU A 230 -22.14 53.70 -13.77
CA GLU A 230 -21.77 54.81 -12.89
C GLU A 230 -20.55 54.52 -12.00
N GLN A 231 -20.02 53.28 -12.03
CA GLN A 231 -18.87 52.91 -11.19
C GLN A 231 -17.53 53.26 -11.86
N PRO A 232 -16.45 53.41 -11.07
CA PRO A 232 -15.11 53.66 -11.62
C PRO A 232 -14.61 52.50 -12.50
N ALA A 233 -13.75 52.80 -13.48
CA ALA A 233 -13.10 51.77 -14.29
C ALA A 233 -12.04 51.01 -13.49
N GLU A 234 -11.57 51.62 -12.40
CA GLU A 234 -10.54 51.12 -11.53
C GLU A 234 -11.06 50.54 -10.21
N GLU A 235 -10.41 49.49 -9.73
CA GLU A 235 -10.55 49.01 -8.36
C GLU A 235 -9.17 48.95 -7.72
N ILE A 236 -9.03 49.58 -6.54
CA ILE A 236 -7.77 49.54 -5.79
C ILE A 236 -7.90 48.53 -4.67
N VAL A 237 -7.06 47.49 -4.71
CA VAL A 237 -6.97 46.46 -3.67
C VAL A 237 -5.63 46.52 -2.96
N ILE A 238 -5.57 46.02 -1.73
CA ILE A 238 -4.33 45.95 -0.94
C ILE A 238 -3.95 44.49 -0.79
N VAL A 239 -2.70 44.18 -1.09
CA VAL A 239 -2.13 42.84 -0.87
C VAL A 239 -1.95 42.63 0.63
N ASP A 240 -2.63 41.62 1.18
CA ASP A 240 -2.44 41.18 2.57
C ASP A 240 -1.36 40.10 2.68
N ALA A 241 -1.31 39.16 1.72
CA ALA A 241 -0.29 38.13 1.66
C ALA A 241 0.07 37.76 0.22
N VAL A 242 1.33 37.38 0.01
CA VAL A 242 1.85 36.84 -1.26
C VAL A 242 2.34 35.44 -0.97
N GLU A 243 1.74 34.45 -1.62
CA GLU A 243 2.12 33.06 -1.50
C GLU A 243 2.71 32.58 -2.83
N ARG A 244 3.84 31.87 -2.74
CA ARG A 244 4.48 31.22 -3.87
C ARG A 244 4.31 29.72 -3.70
N LEU A 245 3.59 29.07 -4.62
CA LEU A 245 3.29 27.65 -4.58
C LEU A 245 3.64 27.06 -5.94
N HIS A 246 4.73 26.28 -6.01
CA HIS A 246 5.29 25.78 -7.28
C HIS A 246 5.55 26.93 -8.30
N ASP A 247 4.95 26.88 -9.48
CA ASP A 247 4.96 27.92 -10.53
C ASP A 247 3.96 29.06 -10.31
N ARG A 248 3.23 29.10 -9.18
CA ARG A 248 2.12 30.03 -8.96
C ARG A 248 2.47 31.12 -7.96
N VAL A 249 1.96 32.32 -8.21
CA VAL A 249 1.96 33.44 -7.26
C VAL A 249 0.52 33.79 -6.92
N ILE A 250 0.09 33.41 -5.73
CA ILE A 250 -1.27 33.61 -5.22
C ILE A 250 -1.25 34.83 -4.28
N LEU A 251 -2.13 35.78 -4.55
CA LEU A 251 -2.28 36.99 -3.77
C LEU A 251 -3.53 36.87 -2.92
N THR A 252 -3.39 37.06 -1.61
CA THR A 252 -4.53 37.30 -0.71
C THR A 252 -4.67 38.80 -0.51
N LEU A 253 -5.88 39.29 -0.69
CA LEU A 253 -6.27 40.69 -0.61
C LEU A 253 -6.82 40.99 0.78
N ALA A 254 -6.52 42.18 1.33
CA ALA A 254 -7.01 42.62 2.65
C ALA A 254 -8.53 42.85 2.67
N GLY A 255 -9.12 43.12 1.50
CA GLY A 255 -10.55 43.22 1.27
C GLY A 255 -11.01 42.22 0.21
N LYS A 256 -12.33 42.20 -0.03
CA LYS A 256 -12.92 41.41 -1.11
C LYS A 256 -13.07 42.27 -2.36
N LEU A 257 -12.95 41.64 -3.52
CA LEU A 257 -13.30 42.27 -4.79
C LEU A 257 -14.78 42.68 -4.76
N THR A 258 -15.04 43.92 -5.13
CA THR A 258 -16.38 44.50 -5.15
C THR A 258 -17.21 43.97 -6.30
N HIS A 259 -16.57 43.65 -7.42
CA HIS A 259 -17.21 43.15 -8.64
C HIS A 259 -16.38 42.00 -9.24
N PRO A 260 -16.99 41.15 -10.08
CA PRO A 260 -16.24 40.13 -10.80
C PRO A 260 -15.33 40.75 -11.86
N TRP A 261 -14.24 40.04 -12.18
CA TRP A 261 -13.25 40.41 -13.18
C TRP A 261 -13.01 39.28 -14.16
N LEU A 262 -12.95 39.58 -15.45
CA LEU A 262 -12.53 38.61 -16.46
C LEU A 262 -11.10 38.11 -16.20
N ILE A 263 -10.87 36.83 -16.55
CA ILE A 263 -9.52 36.29 -16.58
C ILE A 263 -8.63 37.13 -17.51
N GLY A 264 -7.41 37.40 -17.05
CA GLY A 264 -6.45 38.24 -17.75
C GLY A 264 -6.62 39.75 -17.50
N CYS A 265 -7.44 40.17 -16.52
CA CYS A 265 -7.55 41.58 -16.16
C CYS A 265 -6.20 42.16 -15.77
N ARG A 266 -6.00 43.45 -16.06
CA ARG A 266 -4.71 44.11 -15.87
C ARG A 266 -4.62 44.62 -14.44
N ALA A 267 -3.46 44.44 -13.83
CA ALA A 267 -3.17 44.96 -12.51
C ALA A 267 -1.81 45.66 -12.50
N PHE A 268 -1.73 46.79 -11.82
CA PHE A 268 -0.51 47.58 -11.68
C PHE A 268 -0.22 47.81 -10.20
N LYS A 269 1.04 47.65 -9.78
CA LYS A 269 1.44 48.08 -8.44
C LYS A 269 1.40 49.61 -8.40
N LEU A 270 0.52 50.13 -7.54
CA LEU A 270 0.16 51.54 -7.47
C LEU A 270 1.15 52.31 -6.59
N GLY A 271 1.70 53.39 -7.14
CA GLY A 271 2.47 54.40 -6.41
C GLY A 271 1.55 55.50 -5.87
N ARG A 272 1.72 56.72 -6.38
CA ARG A 272 0.89 57.89 -6.06
C ARG A 272 -0.31 58.00 -7.01
N THR A 273 -1.34 58.70 -6.57
CA THR A 273 -2.50 59.06 -7.41
C THR A 273 -2.70 60.55 -7.33
N PHE A 274 -2.79 61.18 -8.49
CA PHE A 274 -2.95 62.63 -8.64
C PHE A 274 -4.32 62.94 -9.22
N LYS A 275 -4.91 64.05 -8.81
CA LYS A 275 -6.12 64.57 -9.46
C LYS A 275 -5.71 65.50 -10.59
N HIS A 276 -6.64 65.77 -11.49
CA HIS A 276 -6.46 66.87 -12.42
C HIS A 276 -6.42 68.20 -11.67
N TYR A 277 -5.51 69.10 -12.04
CA TYR A 277 -5.32 70.40 -11.38
C TYR A 277 -6.62 71.19 -11.11
N GLY A 278 -7.52 71.25 -12.10
CA GLY A 278 -8.82 71.94 -11.96
C GLY A 278 -9.86 71.25 -11.05
N ALA A 279 -9.60 70.03 -10.53
CA ALA A 279 -10.56 69.26 -9.76
C ALA A 279 -11.00 69.93 -8.44
N ASN A 280 -10.10 70.69 -7.82
CA ASN A 280 -10.35 71.39 -6.56
C ASN A 280 -10.64 72.90 -6.77
N ALA A 281 -10.88 73.34 -8.01
CA ALA A 281 -11.22 74.74 -8.27
C ALA A 281 -12.56 75.11 -7.58
N PRO A 282 -12.74 76.34 -7.08
CA PRO A 282 -14.00 76.80 -6.49
C PRO A 282 -15.19 76.65 -7.46
N PRO A 283 -16.43 76.39 -6.99
CA PRO A 283 -17.60 76.17 -7.86
C PRO A 283 -18.01 77.38 -8.69
N GLN A 284 -17.65 78.57 -8.22
CA GLN A 284 -17.80 79.83 -8.93
C GLN A 284 -16.50 80.62 -8.82
N TYR A 285 -16.20 81.39 -9.86
CA TYR A 285 -15.09 82.33 -9.84
C TYR A 285 -15.62 83.73 -10.15
N VAL A 286 -14.95 84.72 -9.56
CA VAL A 286 -15.32 86.12 -9.68
C VAL A 286 -14.35 86.79 -10.65
N ALA A 287 -14.88 87.31 -11.74
CA ALA A 287 -14.14 88.16 -12.67
C ALA A 287 -14.57 89.62 -12.46
N VAL A 288 -13.59 90.50 -12.29
CA VAL A 288 -13.83 91.96 -12.22
C VAL A 288 -13.51 92.53 -13.58
N ASP A 289 -14.53 92.99 -14.30
CA ASP A 289 -14.35 93.75 -15.54
C ASP A 289 -14.06 95.21 -15.17
N THR A 290 -12.78 95.57 -15.24
CA THR A 290 -12.29 96.93 -14.96
C THR A 290 -12.38 97.87 -16.17
N SER A 291 -12.84 97.37 -17.34
CA SER A 291 -13.08 98.19 -18.53
C SER A 291 -14.39 98.98 -18.47
N GLN A 292 -15.30 98.60 -17.55
CA GLN A 292 -16.55 99.30 -17.26
C GLN A 292 -16.41 100.15 -16.00
N SER A 293 -17.08 101.30 -15.96
CA SER A 293 -17.11 102.19 -14.78
C SER A 293 -18.55 102.43 -14.33
N PRO A 294 -18.95 101.98 -13.12
CA PRO A 294 -18.12 101.27 -12.13
C PRO A 294 -17.74 99.84 -12.58
N PRO A 295 -16.62 99.27 -12.08
CA PRO A 295 -16.20 97.91 -12.41
C PRO A 295 -17.31 96.90 -12.12
N VAL A 296 -17.63 96.07 -13.11
CA VAL A 296 -18.67 95.04 -12.98
C VAL A 296 -18.03 93.76 -12.45
N THR A 297 -18.53 93.29 -11.31
CA THR A 297 -18.11 92.01 -10.73
C THR A 297 -19.08 90.92 -11.15
N THR A 298 -18.62 89.98 -11.96
CA THR A 298 -19.45 88.86 -12.45
C THR A 298 -19.00 87.57 -11.75
N SER A 299 -19.94 86.89 -11.08
CA SER A 299 -19.72 85.54 -10.56
C SER A 299 -20.17 84.54 -11.63
N THR A 300 -19.23 83.76 -12.14
CA THR A 300 -19.47 82.77 -13.21
C THR A 300 -19.22 81.36 -12.65
N PRO A 301 -20.05 80.37 -12.96
CA PRO A 301 -19.77 78.97 -12.64
C PRO A 301 -18.43 78.51 -13.24
N THR A 302 -17.63 77.80 -12.46
CA THR A 302 -16.39 77.20 -12.97
C THR A 302 -16.71 76.07 -13.93
N ASN A 303 -16.10 76.10 -15.11
CA ASN A 303 -16.19 74.99 -16.04
C ASN A 303 -15.31 73.84 -15.55
N TYR A 304 -15.92 72.69 -15.25
CA TYR A 304 -15.22 71.47 -14.84
C TYR A 304 -15.01 70.48 -15.99
N THR A 305 -15.33 70.86 -17.23
CA THR A 305 -15.04 70.02 -18.39
C THR A 305 -13.67 70.31 -18.96
N ARG A 306 -13.04 69.32 -19.57
CA ARG A 306 -11.89 69.48 -20.48
C ARG A 306 -12.06 68.65 -21.73
N GLU A 307 -11.48 69.10 -22.82
CA GLU A 307 -11.42 68.32 -24.05
C GLU A 307 -10.44 67.14 -23.89
N LEU A 308 -10.86 65.94 -24.30
CA LEU A 308 -10.03 64.72 -24.21
C LEU A 308 -9.26 64.41 -25.51
N TYR A 309 -9.73 64.88 -26.66
CA TYR A 309 -9.16 64.58 -28.00
C TYR A 309 -8.57 65.77 -28.74
N ILE A 310 -8.97 66.98 -28.34
CA ILE A 310 -8.50 68.24 -28.91
C ILE A 310 -7.96 69.12 -27.79
N ASP A 311 -7.33 70.22 -28.17
CA ASP A 311 -6.81 71.17 -27.19
C ASP A 311 -7.95 71.79 -26.37
N THR A 312 -7.80 71.77 -25.05
CA THR A 312 -8.69 72.50 -24.15
C THR A 312 -8.27 73.97 -24.18
N ASN A 313 -9.10 74.83 -24.78
CA ASN A 313 -8.85 76.26 -24.90
C ASN A 313 -10.14 77.06 -24.68
N TYR A 314 -10.47 77.32 -23.41
CA TYR A 314 -11.64 78.14 -23.04
C TYR A 314 -11.33 79.63 -22.88
N GLY A 315 -10.10 80.06 -23.18
CA GLY A 315 -9.62 81.42 -22.89
C GLY A 315 -9.43 81.67 -21.39
N ALA A 316 -8.98 82.87 -21.03
CA ALA A 316 -8.85 83.26 -19.63
C ALA A 316 -10.22 83.18 -18.92
N PRO A 317 -10.30 82.64 -17.69
CA PRO A 317 -9.21 82.28 -16.78
C PRO A 317 -8.79 80.79 -16.79
N TYR A 318 -8.83 80.11 -17.95
CA TYR A 318 -8.45 78.71 -18.08
C TYR A 318 -7.14 78.55 -18.87
N ALA A 319 -6.21 77.76 -18.35
CA ALA A 319 -4.99 77.42 -19.04
C ALA A 319 -5.24 76.55 -20.27
N PHE A 320 -4.45 76.79 -21.32
CA PHE A 320 -4.39 75.91 -22.49
C PHE A 320 -3.82 74.55 -22.09
N ILE A 321 -4.51 73.46 -22.41
CA ILE A 321 -4.07 72.09 -22.14
C ILE A 321 -4.19 71.24 -23.41
N ALA A 322 -3.08 70.64 -23.84
CA ALA A 322 -3.09 69.68 -24.95
C ALA A 322 -3.74 68.35 -24.55
N PRO A 323 -4.38 67.61 -25.47
CA PRO A 323 -5.14 66.40 -25.16
C PRO A 323 -4.30 65.21 -24.67
N ASN A 324 -2.97 65.24 -24.85
CA ASN A 324 -2.02 64.29 -24.28
C ASN A 324 -1.32 64.83 -23.02
N THR A 325 -1.77 65.96 -22.46
CA THR A 325 -1.18 66.56 -21.27
C THR A 325 -2.14 66.45 -20.07
N PHE A 326 -1.62 66.00 -18.95
CA PHE A 326 -2.33 65.88 -17.67
C PHE A 326 -1.66 66.78 -16.62
N PRO A 327 -2.25 67.93 -16.26
CA PRO A 327 -1.76 68.74 -15.15
C PRO A 327 -2.14 68.11 -13.81
N LEU A 328 -1.15 67.85 -12.97
CA LEU A 328 -1.33 67.31 -11.63
C LEU A 328 -1.82 68.40 -10.68
N ASP A 329 -2.52 68.02 -9.61
CA ASP A 329 -3.00 68.90 -8.55
C ASP A 329 -1.91 69.39 -7.59
N GLN A 330 -0.65 69.04 -7.85
CA GLN A 330 0.52 69.42 -7.07
C GLN A 330 1.80 69.39 -7.93
N GLU A 331 2.89 69.94 -7.42
CA GLU A 331 4.21 69.79 -8.04
C GLU A 331 4.83 68.43 -7.74
N VAL A 332 5.36 67.79 -8.78
CA VAL A 332 6.04 66.48 -8.74
C VAL A 332 7.27 66.59 -9.62
N GLY A 333 8.46 66.44 -9.03
CA GLY A 333 9.73 66.55 -9.75
C GLY A 333 10.39 65.21 -10.11
N ASP A 334 9.86 64.11 -9.60
CA ASP A 334 10.48 62.78 -9.62
C ASP A 334 9.74 61.77 -10.51
N LEU A 335 8.80 62.21 -11.35
CA LEU A 335 8.12 61.34 -12.31
C LEU A 335 9.01 61.15 -13.55
N ALA A 336 9.62 59.97 -13.68
CA ALA A 336 10.59 59.68 -14.72
C ALA A 336 9.96 59.64 -16.13
N SER A 337 10.71 60.11 -17.14
CA SER A 337 10.38 59.89 -18.55
C SER A 337 10.43 58.39 -18.87
N GLY A 338 9.45 57.88 -19.61
CA GLY A 338 9.29 56.45 -19.88
C GLY A 338 8.69 55.65 -18.72
N ALA A 339 8.19 56.31 -17.66
CA ALA A 339 7.42 55.65 -16.62
C ALA A 339 5.97 55.40 -17.09
N THR A 340 5.47 54.20 -16.82
CA THR A 340 4.08 53.85 -17.07
C THR A 340 3.16 54.54 -16.06
N VAL A 341 2.16 55.25 -16.56
CA VAL A 341 1.08 55.84 -15.77
C VAL A 341 -0.26 55.37 -16.30
N VAL A 342 -1.27 55.32 -15.44
CA VAL A 342 -2.65 55.02 -15.84
C VAL A 342 -3.49 56.27 -15.65
N VAL A 343 -4.19 56.70 -16.70
CA VAL A 343 -5.21 57.74 -16.61
C VAL A 343 -6.58 57.07 -16.51
N THR A 344 -7.36 57.44 -15.49
CA THR A 344 -8.76 57.03 -15.34
C THR A 344 -9.68 58.24 -15.32
N GLY A 345 -10.93 58.04 -15.70
CA GLY A 345 -11.97 59.07 -15.63
C GLY A 345 -13.28 58.58 -16.21
N ALA A 346 -14.23 59.50 -16.37
CA ALA A 346 -15.48 59.23 -17.07
C ALA A 346 -15.70 60.26 -18.18
N ALA A 347 -16.26 59.80 -19.30
CA ALA A 347 -16.63 60.63 -20.44
C ALA A 347 -18.12 60.46 -20.78
N PRO A 348 -18.84 61.52 -21.16
CA PRO A 348 -20.21 61.43 -21.63
C PRO A 348 -20.34 60.53 -22.86
N TYR A 349 -21.31 59.63 -22.83
CA TYR A 349 -21.73 58.80 -23.93
C TYR A 349 -23.25 58.80 -24.01
N SER A 350 -23.80 59.60 -24.92
CA SER A 350 -25.24 59.83 -25.01
C SER A 350 -25.79 60.30 -23.65
N ILE A 351 -26.68 59.52 -23.00
CA ILE A 351 -27.28 59.82 -21.69
C ILE A 351 -26.53 59.21 -20.49
N PHE A 352 -25.42 58.50 -20.72
CA PHE A 352 -24.63 57.83 -19.68
C PHE A 352 -23.23 58.43 -19.56
N LEU A 353 -22.58 58.22 -18.41
CA LEU A 353 -21.14 58.45 -18.26
C LEU A 353 -20.43 57.11 -18.41
N LEU A 354 -19.50 57.01 -19.37
CA LEU A 354 -18.67 55.83 -19.53
C LEU A 354 -17.35 56.00 -18.80
N PRO A 355 -17.04 55.16 -17.80
CA PRO A 355 -15.73 55.16 -17.19
C PRO A 355 -14.71 54.58 -18.16
N PHE A 356 -13.49 55.10 -18.13
CA PHE A 356 -12.38 54.62 -18.94
C PHE A 356 -11.11 54.57 -18.12
N ALA A 357 -10.22 53.68 -18.53
CA ALA A 357 -8.86 53.58 -18.01
C ALA A 357 -7.90 53.30 -19.15
N VAL A 358 -6.77 54.01 -19.16
CA VAL A 358 -5.78 53.88 -20.23
C VAL A 358 -4.37 54.05 -19.67
N SER A 359 -3.46 53.19 -20.10
CA SER A 359 -2.05 53.20 -19.74
C SER A 359 -1.25 53.97 -20.78
N ARG A 360 -0.30 54.78 -20.31
CA ARG A 360 0.52 55.69 -21.12
C ARG A 360 1.92 55.76 -20.57
N GLN A 361 2.86 56.18 -21.41
CA GLN A 361 4.22 56.49 -20.99
C GLN A 361 4.38 57.99 -20.83
N VAL A 362 5.07 58.40 -19.77
CA VAL A 362 5.45 59.81 -19.59
C VAL A 362 6.48 60.19 -20.64
N SER A 363 6.16 61.13 -21.52
CA SER A 363 7.06 61.62 -22.57
C SER A 363 7.83 62.87 -22.15
N ALA A 364 7.22 63.72 -21.32
CA ALA A 364 7.87 64.90 -20.74
C ALA A 364 7.16 65.36 -19.46
N LEU A 365 7.91 66.00 -18.58
CA LEU A 365 7.42 66.62 -17.35
C LEU A 365 7.90 68.08 -17.30
N ARG A 366 7.00 69.02 -17.06
CA ARG A 366 7.34 70.45 -16.87
C ARG A 366 6.56 71.04 -15.71
N ASN A 367 7.15 71.97 -14.99
CA ASN A 367 6.45 72.75 -13.97
C ASN A 367 5.88 74.03 -14.58
N GLY A 368 4.74 74.47 -14.08
CA GLY A 368 4.10 75.72 -14.47
C GLY A 368 3.10 76.19 -13.42
N ALA A 369 2.47 77.33 -13.67
CA ALA A 369 1.38 77.85 -12.84
C ALA A 369 0.10 77.93 -13.70
N PRO A 370 -0.54 76.79 -14.04
CA PRO A 370 -1.79 76.81 -14.81
C PRO A 370 -2.89 77.52 -14.01
N GLN A 371 -3.83 78.14 -14.71
CA GLN A 371 -5.02 78.75 -14.11
C GLN A 371 -6.26 77.92 -14.46
N TRP A 372 -7.16 77.70 -13.51
CA TRP A 372 -8.46 77.06 -13.75
C TRP A 372 -9.54 77.78 -12.95
N GLY A 373 -10.24 78.72 -13.58
CA GLY A 373 -11.10 79.65 -12.84
C GLY A 373 -10.25 80.54 -11.92
N ASN A 374 -10.58 80.60 -10.63
CA ASN A 374 -9.80 81.32 -9.63
C ASN A 374 -8.72 80.46 -8.93
N LEU A 375 -8.48 79.22 -9.39
CA LEU A 375 -7.37 78.41 -8.90
C LEU A 375 -6.08 78.74 -9.66
N ALA A 376 -5.09 79.28 -8.94
CA ALA A 376 -3.76 79.60 -9.44
C ALA A 376 -2.69 79.22 -8.39
N SER A 377 -2.04 78.08 -8.60
CA SER A 377 -0.97 77.50 -7.82
C SER A 377 0.00 76.75 -8.73
N PRO A 378 1.28 76.57 -8.32
CA PRO A 378 2.24 75.76 -9.07
C PRO A 378 1.76 74.31 -9.23
N ALA A 379 2.02 73.73 -10.40
CA ALA A 379 1.66 72.36 -10.74
C ALA A 379 2.57 71.78 -11.82
N SER A 380 2.70 70.45 -11.84
CA SER A 380 3.43 69.75 -12.90
C SER A 380 2.49 69.35 -14.03
N LEU A 381 2.86 69.67 -15.26
CA LEU A 381 2.18 69.25 -16.49
C LEU A 381 2.89 68.03 -17.06
N VAL A 382 2.26 66.86 -16.95
CA VAL A 382 2.76 65.59 -17.48
C VAL A 382 2.29 65.45 -18.92
N ARG A 383 3.22 65.42 -19.87
CA ARG A 383 2.93 65.06 -21.26
C ARG A 383 3.08 63.55 -21.40
N LEU A 384 2.09 62.92 -22.02
CA LEU A 384 2.05 61.49 -22.31
C LEU A 384 2.47 61.24 -23.76
N ASP A 385 2.85 60.01 -24.06
CA ASP A 385 3.17 59.52 -25.40
C ASP A 385 1.97 59.54 -26.35
N ASP A 386 0.76 59.37 -25.82
CA ASP A 386 -0.51 59.42 -26.55
C ASP A 386 -1.61 60.13 -25.72
N LEU A 387 -2.81 60.29 -26.29
CA LEU A 387 -3.97 60.96 -25.70
C LEU A 387 -4.34 60.40 -24.33
N ILE A 388 -4.83 61.26 -23.42
CA ILE A 388 -5.19 60.85 -22.04
C ILE A 388 -6.45 59.97 -21.96
N ALA A 389 -7.17 59.82 -23.07
CA ALA A 389 -8.37 59.00 -23.21
C ALA A 389 -8.15 57.95 -24.31
N PRO A 390 -8.75 56.76 -24.21
CA PRO A 390 -8.57 55.70 -25.19
C PRO A 390 -9.21 56.05 -26.55
N THR A 391 -8.67 55.51 -27.63
CA THR A 391 -9.12 55.84 -29.01
C THR A 391 -10.56 55.39 -29.31
N TRP A 392 -11.07 54.37 -28.63
CA TRP A 392 -12.44 53.87 -28.83
C TRP A 392 -13.54 54.82 -28.31
N LEU A 393 -13.18 55.84 -27.51
CA LEU A 393 -14.09 56.91 -27.09
C LEU A 393 -14.14 58.09 -28.10
N ARG A 394 -13.33 58.06 -29.17
CA ARG A 394 -13.15 59.19 -30.11
C ARG A 394 -14.39 59.55 -30.94
N SER A 395 -15.35 58.64 -31.05
CA SER A 395 -16.56 58.83 -31.88
C SER A 395 -17.64 59.75 -31.25
N TYR A 396 -17.35 60.40 -30.12
CA TYR A 396 -18.31 61.18 -29.32
C TYR A 396 -17.71 62.53 -28.88
N PRO A 397 -18.53 63.56 -28.55
CA PRO A 397 -18.03 64.79 -27.93
C PRO A 397 -17.54 64.48 -26.50
N ALA A 398 -16.32 63.97 -26.40
CA ALA A 398 -15.75 63.46 -25.16
C ALA A 398 -15.09 64.59 -24.38
N GLN A 399 -15.93 65.39 -23.73
CA GLN A 399 -15.50 66.29 -22.68
C GLN A 399 -15.42 65.51 -21.36
N GLY A 400 -14.23 65.43 -20.75
CA GLY A 400 -14.06 64.77 -19.46
C GLY A 400 -14.29 65.74 -18.31
N ASP A 401 -14.96 65.30 -17.25
CA ASP A 401 -15.05 66.08 -16.02
C ASP A 401 -13.72 65.99 -15.26
N VAL A 402 -13.02 67.11 -15.11
CA VAL A 402 -11.72 67.18 -14.43
C VAL A 402 -11.76 66.69 -12.99
N ARG A 403 -12.94 66.73 -12.34
CA ARG A 403 -13.12 66.21 -10.97
C ARG A 403 -13.06 64.69 -10.92
N THR A 404 -13.37 64.02 -12.03
CA THR A 404 -13.34 62.55 -12.16
C THR A 404 -11.98 62.04 -12.63
N LEU A 405 -11.22 62.85 -13.35
CA LEU A 405 -9.94 62.44 -13.93
C LEU A 405 -8.86 62.22 -12.86
N ARG A 406 -8.17 61.09 -12.97
CA ARG A 406 -7.02 60.73 -12.13
C ARG A 406 -5.85 60.30 -12.98
N LEU A 407 -4.65 60.55 -12.49
CA LEU A 407 -3.41 59.98 -13.02
C LEU A 407 -2.76 59.15 -11.91
N HIS A 408 -2.60 57.85 -12.17
CA HIS A 408 -2.00 56.89 -11.27
C HIS A 408 -0.56 56.61 -11.70
N GLU A 409 0.40 56.88 -10.83
CA GLU A 409 1.78 56.41 -10.99
C GLU A 409 1.80 54.89 -10.76
N THR A 410 2.38 54.14 -11.69
CA THR A 410 2.56 52.69 -11.54
C THR A 410 4.02 52.34 -11.28
N ARG A 411 4.26 51.20 -10.63
CA ARG A 411 5.60 50.70 -10.31
C ARG A 411 5.74 49.27 -10.79
N GLY A 412 6.89 48.94 -11.36
CA GLY A 412 7.19 47.58 -11.82
C GLY A 412 6.35 47.13 -13.02
N SER A 413 6.30 45.82 -13.20
CA SER A 413 5.68 45.14 -14.34
C SER A 413 4.15 45.24 -14.36
N VAL A 414 3.59 45.21 -15.57
CA VAL A 414 2.14 45.05 -15.77
C VAL A 414 1.77 43.60 -15.50
N LEU A 415 0.85 43.39 -14.56
CA LEU A 415 0.38 42.07 -14.18
C LEU A 415 -0.90 41.73 -14.91
N ARG A 416 -1.07 40.46 -15.26
CA ARG A 416 -2.38 39.90 -15.59
C ARG A 416 -2.83 38.97 -14.48
N LEU A 417 -4.08 39.08 -14.06
CA LEU A 417 -4.63 38.24 -12.99
C LEU A 417 -5.57 37.16 -13.54
N LYS A 418 -5.67 36.04 -12.85
CA LYS A 418 -6.59 34.93 -13.13
C LYS A 418 -7.17 34.41 -11.81
N PRO A 419 -8.28 33.66 -11.83
CA PRO A 419 -8.80 33.07 -10.62
C PRO A 419 -7.82 32.04 -10.07
N VAL A 420 -7.82 31.86 -8.75
CA VAL A 420 -7.07 30.79 -8.10
C VAL A 420 -7.63 29.46 -8.57
N ALA A 421 -6.75 28.54 -8.99
CA ALA A 421 -7.17 27.18 -9.35
C ALA A 421 -7.93 26.51 -8.19
N THR A 422 -9.10 25.97 -8.49
CA THR A 422 -9.79 25.03 -7.61
C THR A 422 -9.32 23.62 -7.94
N GLY A 423 -9.16 22.76 -6.93
CA GLY A 423 -8.96 21.34 -7.20
C GLY A 423 -10.29 20.61 -7.25
N ALA A 424 -10.44 19.69 -8.21
CA ALA A 424 -11.61 18.84 -8.29
C ALA A 424 -11.77 18.02 -6.99
N SER A 425 -13.01 17.88 -6.52
CA SER A 425 -13.36 17.18 -5.27
C SER A 425 -14.07 15.85 -5.48
N SER A 426 -14.35 15.48 -6.73
CA SER A 426 -14.93 14.17 -7.07
C SER A 426 -13.87 13.06 -6.96
N GLY A 427 -14.32 11.81 -6.80
CA GLY A 427 -13.44 10.64 -6.88
C GLY A 427 -12.83 10.46 -8.28
N PHE A 428 -11.82 9.58 -8.39
CA PHE A 428 -11.21 9.24 -9.67
C PHE A 428 -12.19 8.42 -10.53
N THR A 429 -12.49 8.90 -11.73
CA THR A 429 -13.33 8.16 -12.70
C THR A 429 -12.49 7.21 -13.55
N THR A 430 -11.28 7.60 -13.92
CA THR A 430 -10.34 6.83 -14.76
C THR A 430 -8.90 7.00 -14.22
N GLY A 431 -7.95 6.22 -14.75
CA GLY A 431 -6.52 6.43 -14.52
C GLY A 431 -5.91 7.53 -15.38
N THR A 432 -6.64 8.07 -16.38
CA THR A 432 -6.13 9.03 -17.36
C THR A 432 -6.09 10.45 -16.79
N ALA A 433 -4.95 11.14 -16.91
CA ALA A 433 -4.66 12.47 -16.39
C ALA A 433 -5.12 12.63 -14.93
N ALA A 434 -4.99 11.55 -14.15
CA ALA A 434 -5.60 11.44 -12.84
C ALA A 434 -4.87 12.34 -11.82
N LEU A 435 -3.55 12.42 -11.92
CA LEU A 435 -2.68 13.18 -11.01
C LEU A 435 -1.60 13.91 -11.82
N ASN A 436 -0.90 14.84 -11.17
CA ASN A 436 0.22 15.56 -11.76
C ASN A 436 1.50 15.38 -10.95
N PHE A 437 2.61 15.30 -11.66
CA PHE A 437 3.95 15.37 -11.11
C PHE A 437 4.52 16.78 -11.29
N TRP A 438 5.06 17.35 -10.22
CA TRP A 438 5.78 18.62 -10.26
C TRP A 438 7.28 18.35 -10.44
N GLY A 439 7.84 18.78 -11.58
CA GLY A 439 9.27 18.61 -11.87
C GLY A 439 9.64 18.99 -13.30
N SER A 440 10.92 18.85 -13.64
CA SER A 440 11.41 19.07 -15.01
C SER A 440 10.88 17.99 -15.95
N ALA A 441 10.90 18.24 -17.27
CA ALA A 441 10.49 17.23 -18.25
C ALA A 441 11.37 15.97 -18.15
N ARG A 442 12.68 16.13 -17.94
CA ARG A 442 13.61 15.01 -17.76
C ARG A 442 13.32 14.20 -16.50
N GLU A 443 12.91 14.87 -15.43
CA GLU A 443 12.49 14.19 -14.19
C GLU A 443 11.20 13.39 -14.42
N ALA A 444 10.23 13.97 -15.14
CA ALA A 444 8.96 13.33 -15.49
C ALA A 444 9.17 12.12 -16.43
N GLN A 445 10.09 12.20 -17.39
CA GLN A 445 10.43 11.07 -18.27
C GLN A 445 10.86 9.81 -17.52
N ALA A 446 11.44 9.94 -16.32
CA ALA A 446 11.81 8.79 -15.50
C ALA A 446 10.60 8.02 -14.92
N LEU A 447 9.39 8.61 -14.93
CA LEU A 447 8.14 7.98 -14.52
C LEU A 447 7.51 7.12 -15.63
N ALA A 448 7.89 7.32 -16.90
CA ALA A 448 7.30 6.62 -18.03
C ALA A 448 7.42 5.09 -17.88
N GLY A 449 6.30 4.36 -17.92
CA GLY A 449 6.23 2.90 -17.76
C GLY A 449 6.58 2.38 -16.36
N ARG A 450 6.78 3.26 -15.37
CA ARG A 450 7.29 2.89 -14.05
C ARG A 450 6.17 2.50 -13.08
N ARG A 451 6.43 1.53 -12.21
CA ARG A 451 5.56 1.16 -11.08
C ARG A 451 5.73 2.16 -9.94
N LEU A 452 4.63 2.61 -9.36
CA LEU A 452 4.58 3.54 -8.24
C LEU A 452 3.80 2.94 -7.09
N HIS A 453 4.34 3.05 -5.87
CA HIS A 453 3.66 2.65 -4.65
C HIS A 453 3.22 3.91 -3.89
N LEU A 454 1.91 4.10 -3.82
CA LEU A 454 1.26 5.21 -3.12
C LEU A 454 0.82 4.72 -1.75
N SER A 455 1.19 5.46 -0.70
CA SER A 455 0.85 5.10 0.68
C SER A 455 0.48 6.34 1.49
N HIS A 456 -0.49 6.17 2.38
CA HIS A 456 -0.94 7.19 3.32
C HIS A 456 -0.76 6.73 4.76
N ALA A 457 -0.68 7.68 5.70
CA ALA A 457 -0.40 7.40 7.12
C ALA A 457 -1.51 6.61 7.84
N ASP A 458 -2.73 6.58 7.30
CA ASP A 458 -3.86 5.79 7.81
C ASP A 458 -3.83 4.31 7.40
N GLY A 459 -2.80 3.88 6.66
CA GLY A 459 -2.64 2.50 6.20
C GLY A 459 -3.19 2.22 4.80
N ARG A 460 -3.90 3.17 4.16
CA ARG A 460 -4.28 3.02 2.75
C ARG A 460 -3.04 2.99 1.86
N SER A 461 -2.98 2.04 0.94
CA SER A 461 -1.93 1.94 -0.07
C SER A 461 -2.42 1.34 -1.38
N VAL A 462 -1.82 1.73 -2.50
CA VAL A 462 -2.03 1.12 -3.80
C VAL A 462 -0.75 1.15 -4.62
N GLU A 463 -0.51 0.10 -5.40
CA GLU A 463 0.48 0.09 -6.47
C GLU A 463 -0.20 0.38 -7.81
N LEU A 464 0.39 1.27 -8.60
CA LEU A 464 -0.08 1.67 -9.93
C LEU A 464 1.07 1.66 -10.93
N VAL A 465 0.76 1.50 -12.21
CA VAL A 465 1.73 1.65 -13.30
C VAL A 465 1.48 2.97 -14.00
N CYS A 466 2.49 3.83 -14.10
CA CYS A 466 2.43 5.04 -14.93
C CYS A 466 2.48 4.64 -16.40
N THR A 467 1.39 4.84 -17.14
CA THR A 467 1.23 4.39 -18.54
C THR A 467 1.72 5.42 -19.56
N ASN A 468 2.15 6.61 -19.14
CA ASN A 468 2.77 7.58 -20.03
C ASN A 468 4.01 7.02 -20.73
N ALA A 469 4.21 7.46 -21.96
CA ALA A 469 5.45 7.29 -22.70
C ALA A 469 6.40 8.46 -22.39
N SER A 470 7.71 8.26 -22.58
CA SER A 470 8.69 9.34 -22.41
C SER A 470 8.44 10.52 -23.38
N THR A 471 7.79 10.26 -24.51
CA THR A 471 7.40 11.27 -25.51
C THR A 471 6.28 12.19 -25.03
N ASP A 472 5.51 11.80 -24.02
CA ASP A 472 4.44 12.63 -23.44
C ASP A 472 5.03 13.81 -22.64
N PHE A 473 6.30 13.69 -22.24
CA PHE A 473 7.05 14.68 -21.48
C PHE A 473 8.09 15.36 -22.40
N ALA A 474 7.62 16.18 -23.34
CA ALA A 474 8.48 16.92 -24.24
C ALA A 474 9.35 17.93 -23.47
N VAL A 475 10.67 17.90 -23.69
CA VAL A 475 11.63 18.75 -22.95
C VAL A 475 11.63 20.17 -23.52
N PRO A 476 11.15 21.19 -22.77
CA PRO A 476 11.21 22.57 -23.20
C PRO A 476 12.64 23.14 -23.07
N THR A 477 12.89 24.28 -23.69
CA THR A 477 14.14 25.04 -23.50
C THR A 477 13.80 26.45 -23.04
N PRO A 478 14.11 26.83 -21.78
CA PRO A 478 14.72 26.02 -20.72
C PRO A 478 13.82 24.90 -20.16
N ASP A 479 14.41 23.84 -19.59
CA ASP A 479 13.71 22.72 -18.92
C ASP A 479 13.26 23.12 -17.50
N GLU A 480 12.37 24.11 -17.42
CA GLU A 480 11.81 24.59 -16.15
C GLU A 480 10.78 23.60 -15.59
N PRO A 481 10.73 23.41 -14.25
CA PRO A 481 9.72 22.57 -13.62
C PRO A 481 8.29 23.05 -13.92
N THR A 482 7.40 22.10 -14.22
CA THR A 482 5.98 22.34 -14.45
C THR A 482 5.13 21.17 -13.89
N MET A 483 3.81 21.31 -13.95
CA MET A 483 2.87 20.23 -13.64
C MET A 483 2.68 19.34 -14.86
N TRP A 484 3.13 18.09 -14.75
CA TRP A 484 2.99 17.06 -15.79
C TRP A 484 1.83 16.12 -15.46
N PRO A 485 0.80 16.00 -16.31
CA PRO A 485 -0.28 15.04 -16.09
C PRO A 485 0.25 13.61 -16.22
N LEU A 486 -0.23 12.74 -15.34
CA LEU A 486 0.10 11.33 -15.31
C LEU A 486 -1.14 10.47 -15.59
N ASP A 487 -0.94 9.46 -16.42
CA ASP A 487 -1.85 8.39 -16.73
C ASP A 487 -1.46 7.11 -15.99
N PHE A 488 -2.44 6.39 -15.46
CA PHE A 488 -2.27 5.12 -14.77
C PHE A 488 -3.07 3.99 -15.41
N ASP A 489 -2.64 2.76 -15.17
CA ASP A 489 -3.33 1.53 -15.58
C ASP A 489 -4.76 1.42 -15.03
N ARG A 490 -5.01 2.05 -13.88
CA ARG A 490 -6.32 2.09 -13.20
C ARG A 490 -6.47 3.34 -12.34
N PRO A 491 -7.70 3.71 -11.92
CA PRO A 491 -7.91 4.81 -10.99
C PRO A 491 -7.11 4.62 -9.68
N PRO A 492 -6.55 5.69 -9.08
CA PRO A 492 -5.84 5.66 -7.78
C PRO A 492 -6.71 5.35 -6.54
N SER A 493 -7.59 4.37 -6.61
CA SER A 493 -8.36 3.87 -5.46
C SER A 493 -7.44 3.18 -4.45
N PRO A 494 -7.61 3.33 -3.12
CA PRO A 494 -8.73 3.95 -2.40
C PRO A 494 -8.54 5.44 -2.05
N PHE A 495 -7.70 6.16 -2.80
CA PHE A 495 -7.48 7.58 -2.56
C PHE A 495 -8.53 8.47 -3.22
N THR A 496 -8.63 9.70 -2.73
CA THR A 496 -9.45 10.78 -3.27
C THR A 496 -8.55 11.93 -3.72
N LEU A 497 -9.06 12.81 -4.59
CA LEU A 497 -8.28 13.98 -5.03
C LEU A 497 -7.88 14.92 -3.89
N ALA A 498 -8.61 14.92 -2.77
CA ALA A 498 -8.25 15.69 -1.59
C ALA A 498 -6.95 15.21 -0.92
N ASP A 499 -6.64 13.90 -1.04
CA ASP A 499 -5.42 13.33 -0.47
C ASP A 499 -4.15 13.87 -1.20
N PHE A 500 -4.30 14.39 -2.42
CA PHE A 500 -3.25 14.95 -3.29
C PHE A 500 -3.33 16.48 -3.40
N ASP A 501 -3.67 17.17 -2.31
CA ASP A 501 -3.65 18.62 -2.29
C ASP A 501 -2.28 19.19 -2.69
N GLU A 502 -2.29 20.35 -3.36
CA GLU A 502 -1.06 20.97 -3.85
C GLU A 502 -0.22 21.55 -2.69
N ARG A 503 -0.88 22.08 -1.65
CA ARG A 503 -0.21 22.68 -0.49
C ARG A 503 0.13 21.66 0.59
N ALA A 504 -0.78 20.73 0.84
CA ALA A 504 -0.65 19.73 1.89
C ALA A 504 -0.94 18.30 1.38
N PRO A 505 -0.11 17.76 0.46
CA PRO A 505 -0.27 16.39 0.00
C PRO A 505 -0.06 15.42 1.17
N SER A 506 -1.00 14.48 1.33
CA SER A 506 -0.99 13.50 2.41
C SER A 506 -0.48 12.12 1.95
N VAL A 507 -0.52 11.86 0.65
CA VAL A 507 -0.02 10.62 0.04
C VAL A 507 1.46 10.74 -0.26
N THR A 508 2.25 9.78 0.23
CA THR A 508 3.64 9.60 -0.14
C THR A 508 3.75 8.61 -1.30
N VAL A 509 4.45 9.00 -2.36
CA VAL A 509 4.69 8.17 -3.56
C VAL A 509 6.14 7.73 -3.61
N ARG A 510 6.37 6.46 -3.96
CA ARG A 510 7.69 5.88 -4.17
C ARG A 510 7.74 5.24 -5.56
N GLY A 511 8.69 5.65 -6.41
CA GLY A 511 8.84 5.16 -7.78
C GLY A 511 10.07 4.28 -8.03
N ASN A 512 11.00 4.24 -7.08
CA ASN A 512 12.17 3.36 -7.13
C ASN A 512 11.85 1.98 -6.53
N LEU A 513 10.97 1.24 -7.20
CA LEU A 513 10.54 -0.08 -6.75
C LEU A 513 11.38 -1.20 -7.37
N VAL A 514 11.81 -2.15 -6.55
CA VAL A 514 12.50 -3.37 -6.99
C VAL A 514 11.86 -4.58 -6.30
N ASP A 515 11.57 -5.62 -7.09
CA ASP A 515 11.13 -6.89 -6.53
C ASP A 515 12.34 -7.68 -6.03
N ALA A 516 12.13 -8.38 -4.92
CA ALA A 516 13.13 -9.19 -4.31
C ALA A 516 12.50 -10.49 -3.78
N SER A 517 13.22 -11.57 -3.99
CA SER A 517 12.87 -12.90 -3.53
C SER A 517 13.67 -13.26 -2.28
N GLN A 518 13.07 -14.00 -1.34
CA GLN A 518 13.72 -14.48 -0.12
C GLN A 518 14.82 -15.47 -0.49
N GLY A 519 15.91 -15.45 0.26
CA GLY A 519 16.97 -16.44 0.16
C GLY A 519 18.31 -15.74 0.15
N LYS A 520 19.10 -15.96 1.18
CA LYS A 520 20.47 -15.49 1.29
C LYS A 520 21.33 -16.22 0.26
N ALA A 521 21.90 -15.48 -0.68
CA ALA A 521 22.92 -16.02 -1.57
C ALA A 521 24.13 -16.46 -0.74
N GLU A 522 24.42 -17.75 -0.78
CA GLU A 522 25.57 -18.32 -0.09
C GLU A 522 26.83 -18.19 -0.94
N ARG A 523 27.99 -18.14 -0.28
CA ARG A 523 29.26 -18.23 -1.00
C ARG A 523 29.35 -19.59 -1.68
N GLU A 524 29.99 -19.60 -2.85
CA GLU A 524 30.29 -20.83 -3.57
C GLU A 524 30.89 -21.89 -2.62
N ALA A 525 30.22 -23.05 -2.55
CA ALA A 525 30.54 -24.09 -1.58
C ALA A 525 31.08 -25.33 -2.28
N VAL A 526 32.30 -25.71 -1.92
CA VAL A 526 32.87 -27.00 -2.34
C VAL A 526 32.20 -28.12 -1.53
N LEU A 527 31.45 -28.98 -2.20
CA LEU A 527 30.77 -30.13 -1.58
C LEU A 527 31.74 -31.30 -1.35
N GLY A 528 32.67 -31.54 -2.27
CA GLY A 528 33.67 -32.59 -2.12
C GLY A 528 34.33 -33.06 -3.41
N ASN A 529 34.85 -34.29 -3.35
CA ASN A 529 35.57 -34.95 -4.43
C ASN A 529 34.66 -35.96 -5.14
N GLY A 530 34.50 -35.82 -6.44
CA GLY A 530 33.87 -36.86 -7.25
C GLY A 530 34.72 -38.13 -7.28
N ASP A 531 34.08 -39.29 -7.29
CA ASP A 531 34.72 -40.60 -7.49
C ASP A 531 33.91 -41.42 -8.50
N SER A 532 34.48 -41.65 -9.68
CA SER A 532 33.81 -42.38 -10.77
C SER A 532 33.52 -43.84 -10.47
N ARG A 533 34.10 -44.38 -9.40
CA ARG A 533 33.85 -45.75 -8.94
C ARG A 533 32.60 -45.84 -8.06
N GLN A 534 32.14 -44.73 -7.48
CA GLN A 534 31.00 -44.71 -6.56
C GLN A 534 29.69 -44.48 -7.33
N ALA A 535 28.73 -45.37 -7.09
CA ALA A 535 27.34 -45.14 -7.48
C ALA A 535 26.63 -44.31 -6.42
N TRP A 536 25.63 -43.51 -6.82
CA TRP A 536 24.78 -42.74 -5.90
C TRP A 536 25.55 -41.81 -4.95
N GLN A 537 26.72 -41.32 -5.37
CA GLN A 537 27.53 -40.44 -4.53
C GLN A 537 26.67 -39.23 -4.11
N THR A 538 26.64 -38.94 -2.82
CA THR A 538 25.72 -37.99 -2.21
C THR A 538 26.49 -37.03 -1.31
N PHE A 539 26.19 -35.73 -1.40
CA PHE A 539 26.84 -34.70 -0.60
C PHE A 539 25.79 -33.85 0.14
N PRO A 540 25.99 -33.55 1.44
CA PRO A 540 25.16 -32.59 2.14
C PRO A 540 25.46 -31.16 1.69
N LEU A 541 24.44 -30.31 1.60
CA LEU A 541 24.65 -28.87 1.52
C LEU A 541 25.10 -28.33 2.88
N PRO A 542 26.13 -27.45 2.94
CA PRO A 542 26.66 -26.97 4.22
C PRO A 542 25.70 -26.14 5.08
N LYS A 543 24.68 -25.53 4.45
CA LYS A 543 23.69 -24.69 5.11
C LYS A 543 22.28 -25.03 4.65
N ALA A 544 21.35 -24.87 5.58
CA ALA A 544 19.94 -25.17 5.44
C ALA A 544 19.12 -24.04 6.09
N PRO A 545 17.82 -23.92 5.78
CA PRO A 545 17.09 -24.62 4.72
C PRO A 545 17.44 -24.08 3.33
N LEU A 546 17.42 -24.94 2.30
CA LEU A 546 17.56 -24.54 0.90
C LEU A 546 16.33 -23.75 0.45
N THR A 547 16.52 -22.66 -0.28
CA THR A 547 15.41 -21.86 -0.81
C THR A 547 14.76 -22.56 -2.00
N TYR A 548 13.43 -22.65 -1.99
CA TYR A 548 12.62 -23.12 -3.12
C TYR A 548 11.60 -22.06 -3.55
N PHE A 549 11.22 -22.08 -4.82
CA PHE A 549 10.08 -21.32 -5.36
C PHE A 549 9.10 -22.23 -6.08
N VAL A 550 7.84 -21.80 -6.16
CA VAL A 550 6.83 -22.47 -6.97
C VAL A 550 7.26 -22.42 -8.44
N SER A 551 7.20 -23.57 -9.10
CA SER A 551 7.53 -23.74 -10.51
C SER A 551 6.44 -24.56 -11.18
N ALA A 552 5.48 -23.89 -11.82
CA ALA A 552 4.27 -24.51 -12.36
C ALA A 552 4.55 -25.64 -13.39
N GLY A 553 5.70 -25.61 -14.08
CA GLY A 553 6.09 -26.64 -15.04
C GLY A 553 6.88 -27.83 -14.45
N ALA A 554 7.18 -27.83 -13.15
CA ALA A 554 7.91 -28.91 -12.48
C ALA A 554 6.94 -29.93 -11.86
N THR A 555 7.40 -31.17 -11.63
CA THR A 555 6.62 -32.20 -10.92
C THR A 555 7.49 -32.88 -9.86
N PRO A 556 7.38 -32.47 -8.58
CA PRO A 556 6.40 -31.53 -8.01
C PRO A 556 6.64 -30.06 -8.41
N PRO A 557 5.64 -29.17 -8.30
CA PRO A 557 5.70 -27.81 -8.85
C PRO A 557 6.48 -26.83 -7.98
N HIS A 558 7.71 -27.21 -7.64
CA HIS A 558 8.68 -26.37 -6.96
C HIS A 558 10.08 -26.62 -7.52
N ALA A 559 10.92 -25.57 -7.49
CA ALA A 559 12.30 -25.62 -7.94
C ALA A 559 13.22 -25.06 -6.86
N PRO A 560 14.35 -25.74 -6.55
CA PRO A 560 15.36 -25.20 -5.66
C PRO A 560 16.18 -24.11 -6.34
N GLU A 561 16.56 -23.09 -5.60
CA GLU A 561 17.59 -22.13 -5.97
C GLU A 561 18.98 -22.76 -5.74
N LEU A 562 19.34 -23.69 -6.63
CA LEU A 562 20.56 -24.48 -6.56
C LEU A 562 21.15 -24.74 -7.94
N GLU A 563 22.44 -24.45 -8.07
CA GLU A 563 23.27 -24.85 -9.19
C GLU A 563 24.40 -25.76 -8.71
N ILE A 564 24.65 -26.81 -9.47
CA ILE A 564 25.72 -27.77 -9.19
C ILE A 564 26.69 -27.80 -10.35
N TRP A 565 27.94 -27.48 -10.05
CA TRP A 565 29.04 -27.45 -10.98
C TRP A 565 29.99 -28.61 -10.67
N VAL A 566 30.25 -29.46 -11.66
CA VAL A 566 31.21 -30.56 -11.54
C VAL A 566 32.33 -30.38 -12.56
N GLY A 567 33.55 -30.14 -12.09
CA GLY A 567 34.71 -29.89 -12.95
C GLY A 567 34.50 -28.69 -13.89
N GLY A 568 33.80 -27.64 -13.40
CA GLY A 568 33.48 -26.44 -14.18
C GLY A 568 32.30 -26.58 -15.14
N ARG A 569 31.60 -27.72 -15.15
CA ARG A 569 30.40 -27.95 -15.97
C ARG A 569 29.14 -27.94 -15.11
N LEU A 570 28.13 -27.18 -15.52
CA LEU A 570 26.81 -27.18 -14.89
C LEU A 570 26.11 -28.53 -15.12
N TRP A 571 25.57 -29.11 -14.06
CA TRP A 571 24.74 -30.31 -14.09
C TRP A 571 23.27 -29.93 -13.98
N THR A 572 22.39 -30.77 -14.52
CA THR A 572 20.95 -30.49 -14.59
C THR A 572 20.19 -31.18 -13.45
N ARG A 573 19.38 -30.41 -12.71
CA ARG A 573 18.49 -30.97 -11.70
C ARG A 573 17.35 -31.74 -12.34
N VAL A 574 17.05 -32.94 -11.83
CA VAL A 574 15.85 -33.72 -12.17
C VAL A 574 15.12 -34.14 -10.89
N ASP A 575 13.84 -34.53 -10.99
CA ASP A 575 13.04 -34.97 -9.83
C ASP A 575 13.40 -36.42 -9.41
N ALA A 576 13.64 -37.27 -10.42
CA ALA A 576 14.02 -38.66 -10.27
C ALA A 576 14.97 -39.10 -11.40
N PHE A 577 15.83 -40.07 -11.12
CA PHE A 577 16.70 -40.73 -12.10
C PHE A 577 15.97 -41.72 -13.01
N TYR A 578 14.74 -42.09 -12.65
CA TYR A 578 13.93 -43.02 -13.44
C TYR A 578 13.71 -42.49 -14.87
N GLY A 579 13.94 -43.36 -15.87
CA GLY A 579 13.78 -43.03 -17.28
C GLY A 579 14.90 -42.15 -17.86
N ARG A 580 16.00 -41.91 -17.12
CA ARG A 580 17.15 -41.12 -17.57
C ARG A 580 18.27 -42.00 -18.10
N GLY A 581 18.99 -41.49 -19.09
CA GLY A 581 20.13 -42.17 -19.72
C GLY A 581 21.39 -42.19 -18.84
N ARG A 582 22.20 -43.24 -19.02
CA ARG A 582 23.41 -43.53 -18.24
C ARG A 582 24.54 -42.48 -18.29
N GLN A 583 24.50 -41.58 -19.28
CA GLN A 583 25.53 -40.53 -19.49
C GLN A 583 24.99 -39.13 -19.23
N GLU A 584 23.74 -38.98 -18.78
CA GLU A 584 23.17 -37.67 -18.49
C GLU A 584 23.84 -37.07 -17.25
N ASN A 585 24.31 -35.83 -17.36
CA ASN A 585 24.92 -35.09 -16.25
C ASN A 585 23.81 -34.48 -15.37
N ILE A 586 23.21 -35.34 -14.55
CA ILE A 586 22.02 -35.01 -13.76
C ILE A 586 22.23 -35.27 -12.28
N TYR A 587 21.51 -34.51 -11.47
CA TYR A 587 21.46 -34.70 -10.01
C TYR A 587 20.02 -34.58 -9.50
N ILE A 588 19.77 -35.12 -8.32
CA ILE A 588 18.53 -34.91 -7.57
C ILE A 588 18.84 -34.23 -6.24
N VAL A 589 17.85 -33.54 -5.69
CA VAL A 589 17.89 -32.99 -4.34
C VAL A 589 16.97 -33.81 -3.44
N ARG A 590 17.48 -34.16 -2.26
CA ARG A 590 16.74 -34.82 -1.19
C ARG A 590 16.78 -33.94 0.04
N GLU A 591 15.77 -34.01 0.87
CA GLU A 591 15.72 -33.31 2.16
C GLU A 591 15.37 -34.29 3.26
N ASP A 592 15.90 -34.05 4.45
CA ASP A 592 15.47 -34.75 5.66
C ASP A 592 14.39 -33.96 6.41
N ALA A 593 13.92 -34.52 7.52
CA ALA A 593 12.85 -33.90 8.31
C ALA A 593 13.28 -32.59 9.00
N GLU A 594 14.58 -32.37 9.18
CA GLU A 594 15.17 -31.15 9.74
C GLU A 594 15.42 -30.07 8.68
N GLY A 595 15.10 -30.36 7.41
CA GLY A 595 15.26 -29.43 6.29
C GLY A 595 16.69 -29.32 5.76
N ARG A 596 17.57 -30.27 6.09
CA ARG A 596 18.91 -30.35 5.48
C ARG A 596 18.78 -30.99 4.10
N SER A 597 19.37 -30.34 3.10
CA SER A 597 19.32 -30.81 1.72
C SER A 597 20.59 -31.57 1.34
N PHE A 598 20.42 -32.63 0.55
CA PHE A 598 21.47 -33.50 0.04
C PHE A 598 21.38 -33.59 -1.47
N VAL A 599 22.52 -33.48 -2.14
CA VAL A 599 22.64 -33.61 -3.59
C VAL A 599 23.15 -35.01 -3.90
N GLN A 600 22.38 -35.77 -4.66
CA GLN A 600 22.74 -37.12 -5.09
C GLN A 600 22.92 -37.18 -6.59
N PHE A 601 23.92 -37.95 -7.04
CA PHE A 601 24.30 -38.15 -8.43
C PHE A 601 23.98 -39.57 -8.91
N GLY A 602 24.05 -39.81 -10.22
CA GLY A 602 23.68 -41.09 -10.84
C GLY A 602 24.60 -42.27 -10.49
N ASP A 603 24.15 -43.47 -10.83
CA ASP A 603 24.86 -44.73 -10.63
C ASP A 603 25.59 -45.25 -11.86
N GLY A 604 25.56 -44.51 -12.97
CA GLY A 604 26.15 -44.93 -14.25
C GLY A 604 25.26 -45.84 -15.09
N GLU A 605 24.03 -46.11 -14.65
CA GLU A 605 22.95 -46.73 -15.44
C GLU A 605 21.81 -45.73 -15.66
N THR A 606 21.41 -45.05 -14.58
CA THR A 606 20.38 -44.01 -14.55
C THR A 606 21.02 -42.69 -14.11
N GLY A 607 21.59 -41.98 -15.10
CA GLY A 607 22.43 -40.79 -14.88
C GLY A 607 23.92 -41.11 -14.73
N ALA A 608 24.77 -40.15 -15.09
CA ALA A 608 26.21 -40.28 -15.03
C ALA A 608 26.73 -40.32 -13.59
N ARG A 609 27.76 -41.15 -13.36
CA ARG A 609 28.59 -41.04 -12.15
C ARG A 609 29.45 -39.79 -12.22
N LEU A 610 29.86 -39.30 -11.05
CA LEU A 610 30.76 -38.17 -10.99
C LEU A 610 32.14 -38.52 -11.60
N PRO A 611 32.74 -37.64 -12.40
CA PRO A 611 34.15 -37.77 -12.77
C PRO A 611 35.02 -37.65 -11.52
N SER A 612 36.06 -38.47 -11.44
CA SER A 612 37.02 -38.40 -10.34
C SER A 612 37.77 -37.07 -10.36
N GLY A 613 37.81 -36.38 -9.22
CA GLY A 613 38.49 -35.09 -9.12
C GLY A 613 38.57 -34.59 -7.68
N LEU A 614 39.51 -33.67 -7.44
CA LEU A 614 39.66 -33.02 -6.14
C LEU A 614 38.83 -31.74 -6.10
N LYS A 615 37.97 -31.59 -5.08
CA LYS A 615 37.12 -30.42 -4.84
C LYS A 615 36.35 -29.99 -6.09
N ASN A 616 36.02 -30.95 -6.95
CA ASN A 616 35.46 -30.68 -8.26
C ASN A 616 33.93 -30.58 -8.22
N VAL A 617 33.28 -30.92 -7.09
CA VAL A 617 31.83 -30.76 -6.91
C VAL A 617 31.58 -29.49 -6.11
N VAL A 618 30.90 -28.54 -6.74
CA VAL A 618 30.68 -27.19 -6.22
C VAL A 618 29.21 -26.82 -6.32
N ALA A 619 28.70 -26.11 -5.32
CA ALA A 619 27.33 -25.63 -5.26
C ALA A 619 27.26 -24.10 -5.14
N VAL A 620 26.35 -23.50 -5.89
CA VAL A 620 25.89 -22.12 -5.72
C VAL A 620 24.40 -22.18 -5.39
N TYR A 621 24.01 -21.63 -4.24
CA TYR A 621 22.66 -21.84 -3.71
C TYR A 621 22.22 -20.72 -2.78
N ARG A 622 20.91 -20.71 -2.49
CA ARG A 622 20.30 -19.75 -1.57
C ARG A 622 19.71 -20.45 -0.36
N THR A 623 19.72 -19.78 0.79
CA THR A 623 19.17 -20.32 2.04
C THR A 623 18.14 -19.40 2.68
N GLY A 624 17.11 -20.00 3.27
CA GLY A 624 15.99 -19.31 3.91
C GLY A 624 14.67 -19.49 3.15
N VAL A 625 13.61 -19.76 3.91
CA VAL A 625 12.24 -20.03 3.45
C VAL A 625 11.23 -19.42 4.43
N GLY A 626 9.94 -19.46 4.11
CA GLY A 626 8.88 -19.16 5.07
C GLY A 626 8.66 -17.67 5.39
N ALA A 627 9.29 -16.72 4.69
CA ALA A 627 9.05 -15.31 4.96
C ALA A 627 7.68 -14.86 4.44
N TYR A 628 6.81 -14.40 5.35
CA TYR A 628 5.52 -13.81 5.00
C TYR A 628 5.10 -12.73 6.01
N GLY A 629 4.20 -11.85 5.56
CA GLY A 629 3.52 -10.88 6.40
C GLY A 629 4.13 -9.47 6.34
N PRO A 630 3.55 -8.52 7.11
CA PRO A 630 4.06 -7.16 7.16
C PRO A 630 5.40 -7.10 7.91
N ILE A 631 6.10 -5.98 7.73
CA ILE A 631 7.26 -5.67 8.55
C ILE A 631 6.87 -5.52 10.02
N LYS A 632 7.75 -5.91 10.94
CA LYS A 632 7.58 -5.70 12.36
C LYS A 632 7.37 -4.21 12.66
N PRO A 633 6.36 -3.83 13.47
CA PRO A 633 6.15 -2.42 13.82
C PRO A 633 7.41 -1.78 14.39
N GLY A 634 7.80 -0.62 13.84
CA GLY A 634 9.01 0.12 14.23
C GLY A 634 10.32 -0.38 13.62
N ALA A 635 10.34 -1.54 12.95
CA ALA A 635 11.51 -2.00 12.20
C ALA A 635 11.59 -1.31 10.83
N SER A 636 12.79 -1.25 10.26
CA SER A 636 13.02 -0.78 8.89
C SER A 636 13.94 -1.76 8.16
N PRO A 637 13.71 -2.03 6.87
CA PRO A 637 14.61 -2.91 6.13
C PRO A 637 16.01 -2.30 6.04
N THR A 638 16.99 -3.18 5.87
CA THR A 638 18.40 -2.78 5.72
C THR A 638 19.00 -3.41 4.48
N ALA A 639 20.02 -2.75 3.94
CA ALA A 639 20.82 -3.27 2.83
C ALA A 639 22.19 -3.71 3.35
N ALA A 640 22.70 -4.82 2.85
CA ALA A 640 24.02 -5.32 3.25
C ALA A 640 25.17 -4.46 2.68
N GLU A 641 24.95 -3.85 1.51
CA GLU A 641 25.89 -2.97 0.84
C GLU A 641 25.25 -1.59 0.59
N ARG A 642 26.07 -0.52 0.50
CA ARG A 642 25.61 0.87 0.32
C ARG A 642 26.40 1.54 -0.81
N PRO A 643 25.98 1.40 -2.08
CA PRO A 643 26.66 2.05 -3.19
C PRO A 643 26.59 3.59 -3.05
N PRO A 644 27.53 4.35 -3.65
CA PRO A 644 27.51 5.81 -3.60
C PRO A 644 26.16 6.38 -4.05
N GLY A 645 25.58 7.28 -3.26
CA GLY A 645 24.25 7.84 -3.51
C GLY A 645 23.09 7.03 -2.92
N PHE A 646 23.28 5.81 -2.44
CA PHE A 646 22.24 5.06 -1.73
C PHE A 646 21.91 5.72 -0.37
N ASN A 647 20.62 5.87 -0.07
CA ASN A 647 20.17 6.43 1.19
C ASN A 647 19.53 5.38 2.10
N LYS A 648 18.34 4.92 1.72
CA LYS A 648 17.45 4.11 2.56
C LYS A 648 16.69 3.11 1.70
N VAL A 649 16.22 2.04 2.32
CA VAL A 649 15.27 1.10 1.73
C VAL A 649 14.06 0.94 2.66
N GLU A 650 12.89 0.80 2.08
CA GLU A 650 11.62 0.56 2.78
C GLU A 650 10.86 -0.59 2.12
N LEU A 651 10.02 -1.29 2.88
CA LEU A 651 9.15 -2.34 2.33
C LEU A 651 7.91 -1.66 1.74
N ALA A 652 7.67 -1.87 0.44
CA ALA A 652 6.48 -1.41 -0.24
C ALA A 652 5.43 -2.54 -0.21
N GLY A 653 4.47 -2.43 0.71
CA GLY A 653 3.47 -3.48 0.96
C GLY A 653 3.93 -4.51 2.00
N ILE A 654 3.71 -5.79 1.72
CA ILE A 654 4.01 -6.91 2.62
C ILE A 654 4.88 -7.96 1.93
N VAL A 655 5.52 -8.82 2.72
CA VAL A 655 6.16 -10.02 2.17
C VAL A 655 5.09 -11.06 1.89
N SER A 656 5.12 -11.62 0.69
CA SER A 656 4.21 -12.68 0.22
C SER A 656 4.96 -13.93 -0.24
N GLY A 657 4.28 -14.98 -0.67
CA GLY A 657 4.82 -16.20 -1.27
C GLY A 657 5.42 -17.22 -0.31
N GLY A 658 5.92 -16.79 0.85
CA GLY A 658 6.70 -17.66 1.72
C GLY A 658 5.83 -18.55 2.59
N THR A 659 6.21 -19.83 2.65
CA THR A 659 5.51 -20.84 3.46
C THR A 659 6.53 -21.78 4.08
N GLU A 660 6.23 -22.27 5.28
CA GLU A 660 7.05 -23.30 5.94
C GLU A 660 6.97 -24.64 5.20
N ALA A 661 7.91 -25.53 5.51
CA ALA A 661 7.90 -26.89 4.97
C ALA A 661 6.63 -27.65 5.39
N GLU A 662 6.17 -28.57 4.55
CA GLU A 662 4.95 -29.32 4.79
C GLU A 662 4.99 -30.02 6.17
N PRO A 663 4.01 -29.81 7.06
CA PRO A 663 3.95 -30.47 8.36
C PRO A 663 3.60 -31.96 8.22
N GLY A 664 4.04 -32.78 9.19
CA GLY A 664 3.85 -34.24 9.13
C GLY A 664 2.38 -34.67 9.06
N ASP A 665 1.48 -33.98 9.76
CA ASP A 665 0.05 -34.31 9.73
C ASP A 665 -0.59 -34.05 8.37
N LYS A 666 -0.13 -33.02 7.65
CA LYS A 666 -0.57 -32.78 6.27
C LYS A 666 -0.06 -33.89 5.34
N ALA A 667 1.21 -34.29 5.50
CA ALA A 667 1.78 -35.40 4.74
C ALA A 667 1.06 -36.73 5.00
N ARG A 668 0.57 -36.95 6.23
CA ARG A 668 -0.23 -38.13 6.63
C ARG A 668 -1.52 -38.26 5.80
N GLU A 669 -2.11 -37.14 5.43
CA GLU A 669 -3.33 -37.08 4.61
C GLU A 669 -3.01 -37.13 3.11
N ALA A 670 -2.00 -36.38 2.67
CA ALA A 670 -1.67 -36.22 1.26
C ALA A 670 -0.94 -37.45 0.66
N ALA A 671 0.00 -38.06 1.39
CA ALA A 671 0.83 -39.14 0.86
C ALA A 671 0.03 -40.37 0.39
N PRO A 672 -0.95 -40.91 1.16
CA PRO A 672 -1.75 -42.04 0.70
C PRO A 672 -2.56 -41.76 -0.56
N GLY A 673 -3.09 -40.54 -0.70
CA GLY A 673 -3.86 -40.15 -1.89
C GLY A 673 -3.00 -40.12 -3.15
N LYS A 674 -1.74 -39.67 -3.05
CA LYS A 674 -0.80 -39.65 -4.19
C LYS A 674 -0.50 -41.06 -4.72
N VAL A 675 -0.43 -42.04 -3.83
CA VAL A 675 -0.25 -43.46 -4.19
C VAL A 675 -1.49 -44.00 -4.88
N GLN A 676 -2.68 -43.66 -4.38
CA GLN A 676 -3.94 -44.09 -4.99
C GLN A 676 -4.11 -43.54 -6.40
N SER A 677 -3.67 -42.30 -6.64
CA SER A 677 -3.78 -41.67 -7.95
C SER A 677 -2.68 -42.08 -8.93
N LEU A 678 -1.59 -42.70 -8.45
CA LEU A 678 -0.37 -43.01 -9.22
C LEU A 678 0.16 -41.80 -10.02
N GLY A 679 -0.03 -40.61 -9.45
CA GLY A 679 0.35 -39.34 -10.06
C GLY A 679 -0.60 -38.83 -11.16
N ARG A 680 -1.76 -39.44 -11.39
CA ARG A 680 -2.78 -38.96 -12.35
C ARG A 680 -3.88 -38.15 -11.64
N LEU A 681 -4.60 -37.31 -12.39
CA LEU A 681 -5.75 -36.55 -11.89
C LEU A 681 -7.02 -37.10 -12.53
N VAL A 682 -7.72 -38.03 -11.88
CA VAL A 682 -8.91 -38.67 -12.45
C VAL A 682 -10.15 -38.43 -11.58
N SER A 683 -10.08 -38.82 -10.31
CA SER A 683 -11.17 -38.67 -9.35
C SER A 683 -11.19 -37.27 -8.73
N ILE A 684 -12.33 -36.83 -8.20
CA ILE A 684 -12.46 -35.58 -7.43
C ILE A 684 -11.41 -35.52 -6.31
N ARG A 685 -11.21 -36.65 -5.63
CA ARG A 685 -10.25 -36.78 -4.53
C ARG A 685 -8.79 -36.66 -5.00
N ASP A 686 -8.50 -36.99 -6.25
CA ASP A 686 -7.15 -36.83 -6.81
C ASP A 686 -6.79 -35.34 -6.94
N TYR A 687 -7.75 -34.50 -7.37
CA TYR A 687 -7.56 -33.04 -7.42
C TYR A 687 -7.34 -32.46 -6.03
N GLU A 688 -8.14 -32.86 -5.05
CA GLU A 688 -7.96 -32.40 -3.66
C GLU A 688 -6.58 -32.79 -3.13
N THR A 689 -6.18 -34.05 -3.29
CA THR A 689 -4.89 -34.55 -2.79
C THR A 689 -3.71 -33.87 -3.47
N GLU A 690 -3.74 -33.71 -4.79
CA GLU A 690 -2.65 -33.06 -5.52
C GLU A 690 -2.54 -31.58 -5.14
N THR A 691 -3.68 -30.93 -4.88
CA THR A 691 -3.71 -29.54 -4.41
C THR A 691 -3.18 -29.42 -2.99
N LEU A 692 -3.54 -30.35 -2.09
CA LEU A 692 -2.98 -30.41 -0.74
C LEU A 692 -1.46 -30.55 -0.78
N ALA A 693 -0.89 -31.32 -1.70
CA ALA A 693 0.57 -31.45 -1.82
C ALA A 693 1.30 -30.16 -2.25
N LEU A 694 0.58 -29.11 -2.64
CA LEU A 694 1.18 -27.82 -2.98
C LEU A 694 1.59 -27.05 -1.72
N PRO A 695 2.76 -26.38 -1.73
CA PRO A 695 3.13 -25.44 -0.68
C PRO A 695 2.07 -24.34 -0.48
N GLY A 696 1.85 -23.92 0.76
CA GLY A 696 0.90 -22.85 1.11
C GLY A 696 -0.59 -23.20 1.05
N VAL A 697 -0.96 -24.34 0.47
CA VAL A 697 -2.35 -24.82 0.51
C VAL A 697 -2.64 -25.35 1.90
N VAL A 698 -3.65 -24.79 2.56
CA VAL A 698 -4.17 -25.27 3.84
C VAL A 698 -5.13 -26.43 3.60
N THR A 699 -6.12 -26.18 2.75
CA THR A 699 -7.17 -27.16 2.44
C THR A 699 -7.72 -26.92 1.05
N ALA A 700 -8.25 -27.97 0.44
CA ALA A 700 -8.85 -27.92 -0.88
C ALA A 700 -10.10 -28.80 -0.92
N ALA A 701 -11.10 -28.35 -1.68
CA ALA A 701 -12.32 -29.11 -1.92
C ALA A 701 -12.65 -29.07 -3.40
N ALA A 702 -12.83 -30.24 -4.00
CA ALA A 702 -13.21 -30.36 -5.40
C ALA A 702 -14.66 -30.82 -5.51
N ALA A 703 -15.37 -30.29 -6.50
CA ALA A 703 -16.73 -30.70 -6.82
C ALA A 703 -16.93 -30.73 -8.33
N TRP A 704 -17.86 -31.57 -8.77
CA TRP A 704 -18.36 -31.51 -10.14
C TRP A 704 -19.52 -30.53 -10.20
N ASP A 705 -19.45 -29.53 -11.07
CA ASP A 705 -20.51 -28.52 -11.22
C ASP A 705 -20.56 -27.96 -12.65
N LEU A 706 -21.48 -27.04 -12.92
CA LEU A 706 -21.55 -26.29 -14.17
C LEU A 706 -20.81 -24.95 -14.03
N HIS A 707 -19.86 -24.69 -14.94
CA HIS A 707 -19.25 -23.38 -15.11
C HIS A 707 -19.62 -22.83 -16.49
N ALA A 708 -20.29 -21.66 -16.50
CA ALA A 708 -20.82 -21.06 -17.74
C ALA A 708 -21.66 -22.04 -18.59
N GLY A 709 -22.43 -22.92 -17.94
CA GLY A 709 -23.29 -23.91 -18.61
C GLY A 709 -22.59 -25.18 -19.08
N VAL A 710 -21.28 -25.34 -18.83
CA VAL A 710 -20.50 -26.54 -19.21
C VAL A 710 -20.06 -27.30 -17.96
N PRO A 711 -20.13 -28.65 -17.94
CA PRO A 711 -19.59 -29.44 -16.84
C PRO A 711 -18.09 -29.16 -16.62
N ALA A 712 -17.72 -28.85 -15.38
CA ALA A 712 -16.37 -28.51 -14.98
C ALA A 712 -16.05 -29.10 -13.60
N VAL A 713 -14.75 -29.30 -13.34
CA VAL A 713 -14.26 -29.51 -11.97
C VAL A 713 -14.10 -28.14 -11.34
N ILE A 714 -14.86 -27.87 -10.28
CA ILE A 714 -14.69 -26.67 -9.45
C ILE A 714 -13.80 -27.05 -8.27
N LEU A 715 -12.59 -26.51 -8.24
CA LEU A 715 -11.59 -26.76 -7.22
C LEU A 715 -11.41 -25.50 -6.37
N ARG A 716 -11.84 -25.57 -5.12
CA ARG A 716 -11.76 -24.46 -4.17
C ARG A 716 -10.53 -24.65 -3.29
N VAL A 717 -9.71 -23.62 -3.18
CA VAL A 717 -8.41 -23.70 -2.50
C VAL A 717 -8.29 -22.60 -1.46
N LEU A 718 -8.09 -23.00 -0.20
CA LEU A 718 -7.72 -22.07 0.86
C LEU A 718 -6.19 -22.05 0.99
N LEU A 719 -5.61 -20.87 0.79
CA LEU A 719 -4.19 -20.62 1.04
C LEU A 719 -4.00 -20.04 2.43
N GLU A 720 -2.86 -20.34 3.06
CA GLU A 720 -2.53 -19.90 4.42
C GLU A 720 -2.54 -18.37 4.54
N ALA A 721 -2.07 -17.67 3.51
CA ALA A 721 -2.06 -16.22 3.46
C ALA A 721 -3.15 -15.60 2.56
N GLY A 722 -3.84 -16.41 1.74
CA GLY A 722 -4.96 -15.95 0.92
C GLY A 722 -4.62 -14.89 -0.14
N ARG A 723 -3.41 -14.85 -0.72
CA ARG A 723 -2.99 -13.78 -1.64
C ARG A 723 -3.19 -14.13 -3.12
N GLU A 724 -3.67 -13.18 -3.93
CA GLU A 724 -4.02 -13.41 -5.34
C GLU A 724 -2.82 -13.84 -6.21
N VAL A 725 -1.62 -13.30 -5.96
CA VAL A 725 -0.41 -13.68 -6.72
C VAL A 725 -0.04 -15.14 -6.47
N GLU A 726 -0.03 -15.59 -5.22
CA GLU A 726 0.19 -17.00 -4.87
C GLU A 726 -0.90 -17.89 -5.44
N PHE A 727 -2.14 -17.43 -5.35
CA PHE A 727 -3.27 -18.14 -5.89
C PHE A 727 -3.16 -18.32 -7.41
N ALA A 728 -2.67 -17.31 -8.13
CA ALA A 728 -2.38 -17.42 -9.55
C ALA A 728 -1.30 -18.47 -9.87
N GLU A 729 -0.25 -18.58 -9.04
CA GLU A 729 0.79 -19.61 -9.20
C GLU A 729 0.25 -21.02 -8.94
N VAL A 730 -0.52 -21.19 -7.87
CA VAL A 730 -1.21 -22.46 -7.54
C VAL A 730 -2.17 -22.86 -8.68
N ARG A 731 -2.97 -21.91 -9.17
CA ARG A 731 -3.86 -22.10 -10.32
C ARG A 731 -3.10 -22.50 -11.58
N ALA A 732 -1.95 -21.89 -11.85
CA ALA A 732 -1.10 -22.23 -12.99
C ALA A 732 -0.50 -23.65 -12.86
N ALA A 733 -0.03 -24.02 -11.67
CA ALA A 733 0.49 -25.35 -11.38
C ALA A 733 -0.58 -26.44 -11.56
N LEU A 734 -1.80 -26.20 -11.06
CA LEU A 734 -2.94 -27.11 -11.22
C LEU A 734 -3.39 -27.22 -12.67
N ALA A 735 -3.43 -26.12 -13.41
CA ALA A 735 -3.74 -26.12 -14.84
C ALA A 735 -2.69 -26.91 -15.64
N HIS A 736 -1.40 -26.81 -15.29
CA HIS A 736 -0.35 -27.62 -15.89
C HIS A 736 -0.51 -29.11 -15.54
N ALA A 737 -0.79 -29.43 -14.27
CA ALA A 737 -1.04 -30.80 -13.82
C ALA A 737 -2.23 -31.43 -14.55
N GLN A 738 -3.32 -30.69 -14.75
CA GLN A 738 -4.49 -31.15 -15.50
C GLN A 738 -4.15 -31.50 -16.95
N ARG A 739 -3.41 -30.63 -17.64
CA ARG A 739 -2.98 -30.86 -19.03
C ARG A 739 -2.07 -32.07 -19.19
N CYS A 740 -1.13 -32.26 -18.25
CA CYS A 740 -0.10 -33.30 -18.39
C CYS A 740 -0.50 -34.65 -17.79
N ARG A 741 -1.34 -34.66 -16.75
CA ARG A 741 -1.65 -35.85 -15.93
C ARG A 741 -3.15 -36.07 -15.69
N GLY A 742 -3.99 -35.12 -16.07
CA GLY A 742 -5.44 -35.23 -16.03
C GLY A 742 -6.05 -35.64 -17.37
N PRO A 743 -7.38 -35.82 -17.42
CA PRO A 743 -8.09 -36.18 -18.65
C PRO A 743 -8.14 -35.03 -19.67
N ASP A 744 -7.93 -33.78 -19.22
CA ASP A 744 -8.01 -32.53 -20.00
C ASP A 744 -9.26 -32.42 -20.91
N ARG A 745 -10.34 -33.13 -20.54
CA ARG A 745 -11.60 -33.19 -21.29
C ARG A 745 -12.61 -32.13 -20.84
N PHE A 746 -12.54 -31.74 -19.57
CA PHE A 746 -13.44 -30.78 -18.95
C PHE A 746 -12.61 -29.66 -18.31
N PRO A 747 -13.12 -28.41 -18.30
CA PRO A 747 -12.43 -27.30 -17.66
C PRO A 747 -12.18 -27.58 -16.17
N LEU A 748 -10.99 -27.20 -15.71
CA LEU A 748 -10.68 -27.08 -14.29
C LEU A 748 -10.80 -25.60 -13.90
N VAL A 749 -11.79 -25.29 -13.07
CA VAL A 749 -12.01 -23.95 -12.54
C VAL A 749 -11.47 -23.93 -11.12
N VAL A 750 -10.36 -23.21 -10.92
CA VAL A 750 -9.75 -23.07 -9.59
C VAL A 750 -10.22 -21.77 -8.99
N GLU A 751 -10.84 -21.85 -7.82
CA GLU A 751 -11.41 -20.70 -7.09
C GLU A 751 -10.74 -20.57 -5.74
N GLN A 752 -10.48 -19.32 -5.33
CA GLN A 752 -9.91 -19.06 -4.03
C GLN A 752 -11.00 -19.15 -2.97
N ALA A 753 -10.75 -19.93 -1.93
CA ALA A 753 -11.56 -19.97 -0.74
C ALA A 753 -11.00 -19.02 0.33
N LEU A 754 -11.87 -18.50 1.19
CA LEU A 754 -11.53 -17.47 2.16
C LEU A 754 -11.97 -17.85 3.58
N PRO A 755 -11.27 -17.41 4.64
CA PRO A 755 -11.76 -17.55 6.00
C PRO A 755 -13.04 -16.72 6.21
N ARG A 756 -13.93 -17.25 7.04
CA ARG A 756 -15.15 -16.57 7.51
C ARG A 756 -15.14 -16.54 9.03
N TYR A 757 -15.03 -15.34 9.59
CA TYR A 757 -14.94 -15.19 11.04
C TYR A 757 -16.29 -15.39 11.74
N VAL A 758 -16.23 -16.01 12.91
CA VAL A 758 -17.36 -16.23 13.82
C VAL A 758 -17.07 -15.59 15.18
N PHE A 759 -18.13 -15.30 15.93
CA PHE A 759 -18.01 -14.96 17.35
C PHE A 759 -18.71 -16.01 18.22
N VAL A 760 -18.13 -16.27 19.39
CA VAL A 760 -18.62 -17.28 20.33
C VAL A 760 -18.57 -16.73 21.75
N ASP A 761 -19.69 -16.82 22.46
CA ASP A 761 -19.72 -16.59 23.91
C ASP A 761 -19.98 -17.91 24.62
N VAL A 762 -19.18 -18.21 25.65
CA VAL A 762 -19.28 -19.43 26.44
C VAL A 762 -19.37 -19.08 27.92
N SER A 763 -20.40 -19.60 28.58
CA SER A 763 -20.45 -19.66 30.05
C SER A 763 -19.92 -21.01 30.51
N TYR A 764 -18.99 -21.04 31.47
CA TYR A 764 -18.39 -22.27 31.96
C TYR A 764 -18.23 -22.30 33.49
N ALA A 765 -18.39 -23.48 34.07
CA ALA A 765 -18.08 -23.77 35.46
C ALA A 765 -16.81 -24.62 35.54
N ARG A 766 -15.90 -24.26 36.43
CA ARG A 766 -14.60 -24.93 36.60
C ARG A 766 -14.50 -25.68 37.92
N ASP A 767 -13.69 -26.72 37.94
CA ASP A 767 -13.19 -27.30 39.17
C ASP A 767 -12.25 -26.29 39.85
N LEU A 768 -12.51 -26.00 41.12
CA LEU A 768 -11.72 -25.05 41.91
C LEU A 768 -10.30 -25.56 42.22
N SER A 769 -10.03 -26.86 42.04
CA SER A 769 -8.68 -27.44 42.14
C SER A 769 -7.74 -26.99 41.01
N HIS A 770 -8.29 -26.55 39.87
CA HIS A 770 -7.53 -26.05 38.73
C HIS A 770 -7.49 -24.51 38.72
N ARG A 771 -6.37 -23.93 38.28
CA ARG A 771 -6.28 -22.47 38.09
C ARG A 771 -7.15 -22.05 36.92
N GLN A 772 -7.81 -20.91 37.04
CA GLN A 772 -8.68 -20.40 35.97
C GLN A 772 -7.93 -20.21 34.65
N GLU A 773 -6.70 -19.68 34.71
CA GLU A 773 -5.85 -19.46 33.54
C GLU A 773 -5.57 -20.75 32.77
N ASP A 774 -5.30 -21.86 33.48
CA ASP A 774 -5.01 -23.17 32.86
C ASP A 774 -6.26 -23.75 32.19
N VAL A 775 -7.44 -23.64 32.83
CA VAL A 775 -8.71 -24.08 32.26
C VAL A 775 -9.07 -23.26 31.03
N GLU A 776 -8.94 -21.94 31.09
CA GLU A 776 -9.23 -21.08 29.93
C GLU A 776 -8.22 -21.29 28.80
N ALA A 777 -6.95 -21.55 29.10
CA ALA A 777 -5.97 -21.94 28.09
C ALA A 777 -6.38 -23.25 27.40
N GLY A 778 -6.82 -24.25 28.17
CA GLY A 778 -7.39 -25.49 27.64
C GLY A 778 -8.63 -25.28 26.77
N LEU A 779 -9.54 -24.39 27.16
CA LEU A 779 -10.72 -24.02 26.36
C LEU A 779 -10.32 -23.34 25.05
N ARG A 780 -9.37 -22.39 25.08
CA ARG A 780 -8.85 -21.72 23.87
C ARG A 780 -8.20 -22.73 22.92
N ALA A 781 -7.41 -23.66 23.44
CA ALA A 781 -6.80 -24.74 22.65
C ALA A 781 -7.86 -25.70 22.07
N ALA A 782 -8.89 -26.06 22.83
CA ALA A 782 -9.98 -26.90 22.34
C ALA A 782 -10.80 -26.22 21.22
N LEU A 783 -10.91 -24.89 21.26
CA LEU A 783 -11.53 -24.10 20.21
C LEU A 783 -10.62 -23.92 18.99
N GLY A 784 -9.30 -23.80 19.15
CA GLY A 784 -8.37 -23.55 18.06
C GLY A 784 -8.55 -22.16 17.46
N LEU A 785 -7.96 -21.15 18.11
CA LEU A 785 -8.13 -19.75 17.73
C LEU A 785 -7.29 -19.39 16.50
N ALA A 786 -7.71 -18.35 15.78
CA ALA A 786 -6.95 -17.78 14.68
C ALA A 786 -5.54 -17.38 15.13
N GLY A 787 -4.52 -17.88 14.44
CA GLY A 787 -3.10 -17.65 14.78
C GLY A 787 -2.54 -18.56 15.87
N ASP A 788 -3.34 -19.44 16.48
CA ASP A 788 -2.85 -20.45 17.43
C ASP A 788 -2.37 -21.71 16.68
N THR A 789 -1.11 -21.69 16.26
CA THR A 789 -0.48 -22.76 15.48
C THR A 789 -0.42 -24.10 16.21
N ALA A 790 -0.47 -24.12 17.55
CA ALA A 790 -0.43 -25.34 18.34
C ALA A 790 -1.77 -26.12 18.27
N ALA A 791 -2.88 -25.40 18.09
CA ALA A 791 -4.22 -25.98 18.06
C ALA A 791 -4.86 -26.04 16.66
N GLU A 792 -4.15 -25.58 15.61
CA GLU A 792 -4.65 -25.56 14.23
C GLU A 792 -5.18 -26.91 13.73
N GLY A 793 -4.58 -28.03 14.16
CA GLY A 793 -4.95 -29.38 13.73
C GLY A 793 -5.92 -30.11 14.68
N SER A 794 -6.21 -29.57 15.86
CA SER A 794 -6.96 -30.27 16.91
C SER A 794 -8.19 -29.52 17.42
N GLY A 795 -8.16 -28.18 17.38
CA GLY A 795 -9.24 -27.31 17.81
C GLY A 795 -10.43 -27.30 16.84
N VAL A 796 -11.62 -26.98 17.34
CA VAL A 796 -12.87 -26.99 16.54
C VAL A 796 -12.84 -26.00 15.36
N PHE A 797 -12.31 -24.80 15.59
CA PHE A 797 -12.07 -23.73 14.61
C PHE A 797 -10.63 -23.71 14.09
N GLY A 798 -9.85 -24.74 14.43
CA GLY A 798 -8.49 -24.90 13.94
C GLY A 798 -8.46 -24.97 12.41
N LEU A 799 -7.57 -24.18 11.81
CA LEU A 799 -7.49 -23.97 10.37
C LEU A 799 -7.33 -25.29 9.58
N ARG A 800 -6.64 -26.28 10.15
CA ARG A 800 -6.36 -27.59 9.54
C ARG A 800 -7.29 -28.70 10.04
N ALA A 801 -8.10 -28.45 11.07
CA ALA A 801 -9.08 -29.41 11.60
C ALA A 801 -10.42 -29.37 10.84
N ARG A 802 -10.69 -28.30 10.09
CA ARG A 802 -11.94 -28.06 9.37
C ARG A 802 -11.83 -28.35 7.88
N LYS A 803 -12.98 -28.65 7.27
CA LYS A 803 -13.16 -28.74 5.82
C LYS A 803 -13.85 -27.50 5.30
N LEU A 804 -13.61 -27.15 4.04
CA LEU A 804 -14.32 -26.06 3.36
C LEU A 804 -15.83 -26.33 3.33
N GLY A 805 -16.63 -25.29 3.56
CA GLY A 805 -18.09 -25.39 3.64
C GLY A 805 -18.63 -26.14 4.86
N ALA A 806 -17.78 -26.59 5.79
CA ALA A 806 -18.26 -27.24 7.00
C ALA A 806 -18.87 -26.21 7.98
N GLY A 807 -20.19 -26.25 8.14
CA GLY A 807 -20.90 -25.54 9.20
C GLY A 807 -20.52 -26.04 10.61
N GLU A 808 -21.00 -25.35 11.64
CA GLU A 808 -20.72 -25.73 13.04
C GLU A 808 -21.97 -25.68 13.94
N TYR A 809 -21.99 -26.54 14.95
CA TYR A 809 -23.11 -26.71 15.87
C TYR A 809 -22.71 -26.22 17.27
N ALA A 810 -23.58 -25.44 17.91
CA ALA A 810 -23.34 -25.00 19.28
C ALA A 810 -23.11 -26.18 20.24
N SER A 811 -23.89 -27.26 20.09
CA SER A 811 -23.76 -28.47 20.91
C SER A 811 -22.46 -29.24 20.70
N ARG A 812 -21.85 -29.18 19.50
CA ARG A 812 -20.54 -29.80 19.23
C ARG A 812 -19.43 -28.98 19.87
N ILE A 813 -19.54 -27.65 19.87
CA ILE A 813 -18.63 -26.77 20.62
C ILE A 813 -18.72 -27.09 22.11
N GLU A 814 -19.92 -27.12 22.68
CA GLU A 814 -20.15 -27.49 24.09
C GLU A 814 -19.56 -28.87 24.41
N GLY A 815 -19.84 -29.89 23.59
CA GLY A 815 -19.28 -31.22 23.79
C GLY A 815 -17.75 -31.28 23.74
N ARG A 816 -17.11 -30.42 22.94
CA ARG A 816 -15.63 -30.35 22.88
C ARG A 816 -15.07 -29.63 24.10
N LEU A 817 -15.70 -28.54 24.53
CA LEU A 817 -15.27 -27.78 25.71
C LEU A 817 -15.51 -28.54 27.01
N GLN A 818 -16.60 -29.31 27.11
CA GLN A 818 -16.93 -30.14 28.27
C GLN A 818 -15.86 -31.21 28.55
N ASN A 819 -15.08 -31.62 27.54
CA ASN A 819 -13.99 -32.58 27.67
C ASN A 819 -12.64 -31.93 28.01
N ALA A 820 -12.56 -30.61 28.12
CA ALA A 820 -11.33 -29.94 28.56
C ALA A 820 -11.09 -30.18 30.06
N ALA A 821 -9.83 -30.40 30.43
CA ALA A 821 -9.46 -30.67 31.82
C ALA A 821 -9.91 -29.53 32.74
N GLY A 822 -10.56 -29.87 33.86
CA GLY A 822 -11.05 -28.91 34.86
C GLY A 822 -12.39 -28.23 34.53
N VAL A 823 -13.05 -28.57 33.42
CA VAL A 823 -14.40 -28.07 33.11
C VAL A 823 -15.46 -28.99 33.71
N LEU A 824 -16.32 -28.44 34.58
CA LEU A 824 -17.45 -29.17 35.18
C LEU A 824 -18.71 -29.03 34.32
N TRP A 825 -18.92 -27.86 33.73
CA TRP A 825 -20.07 -27.56 32.90
C TRP A 825 -19.75 -26.43 31.93
N CYS A 826 -20.30 -26.45 30.71
CA CYS A 826 -20.23 -25.31 29.81
C CYS A 826 -21.49 -25.18 28.94
N LYS A 827 -21.78 -23.95 28.51
CA LYS A 827 -22.88 -23.65 27.58
C LYS A 827 -22.49 -22.51 26.65
N VAL A 828 -22.79 -22.67 25.37
CA VAL A 828 -22.63 -21.63 24.36
C VAL A 828 -23.83 -20.68 24.46
N THR A 829 -23.55 -19.42 24.75
CA THR A 829 -24.56 -18.37 24.95
C THR A 829 -24.71 -17.46 23.74
N ALA A 830 -23.74 -17.42 22.83
CA ALA A 830 -23.83 -16.75 21.54
C ALA A 830 -22.99 -17.48 20.48
N LEU A 831 -23.48 -17.54 19.25
CA LEU A 831 -22.81 -18.14 18.09
C LEU A 831 -23.38 -17.58 16.79
N GLU A 832 -22.58 -16.85 16.02
CA GLU A 832 -22.94 -16.43 14.66
C GLU A 832 -21.70 -16.08 13.82
N CYS A 833 -21.90 -15.99 12.50
CA CYS A 833 -20.88 -15.50 11.55
C CYS A 833 -20.95 -13.97 11.41
N PHE A 834 -19.80 -13.32 11.30
CA PHE A 834 -19.74 -11.93 10.81
C PHE A 834 -20.23 -11.84 9.36
N PRO A 835 -20.53 -10.67 8.77
CA PRO A 835 -20.79 -10.52 7.34
C PRO A 835 -19.61 -10.95 6.45
N ALA A 836 -19.90 -11.32 5.20
CA ALA A 836 -18.87 -11.70 4.22
C ALA A 836 -18.01 -10.49 3.82
N GLY A 837 -16.74 -10.71 3.49
CA GLY A 837 -15.92 -9.73 2.77
C GLY A 837 -14.74 -9.13 3.55
N SER A 838 -14.67 -9.27 4.88
CA SER A 838 -13.47 -8.90 5.65
C SER A 838 -12.61 -10.13 5.95
N LEU A 839 -11.33 -10.06 5.57
CA LEU A 839 -10.30 -11.06 5.91
C LEU A 839 -9.50 -10.66 7.16
N ASP A 840 -9.63 -9.42 7.62
CA ASP A 840 -9.01 -8.92 8.84
C ASP A 840 -9.98 -9.01 10.02
N PRO A 841 -9.70 -9.85 11.04
CA PRO A 841 -10.55 -9.95 12.22
C PRO A 841 -10.50 -8.70 13.09
N SER A 842 -9.44 -7.86 12.97
CA SER A 842 -9.31 -6.62 13.73
C SER A 842 -10.34 -5.55 13.32
N ALA A 843 -10.76 -5.58 12.05
CA ALA A 843 -11.78 -4.69 11.51
C ALA A 843 -13.21 -5.12 11.87
N LEU A 844 -13.39 -6.32 12.45
CA LEU A 844 -14.70 -6.89 12.79
C LEU A 844 -15.05 -6.59 14.25
N ALA A 845 -15.97 -5.64 14.44
CA ALA A 845 -16.48 -5.28 15.76
C ALA A 845 -17.59 -6.22 16.23
N LEU A 846 -17.47 -6.72 17.47
CA LEU A 846 -18.51 -7.55 18.10
C LEU A 846 -19.83 -6.79 18.22
N PRO A 847 -20.99 -7.43 17.95
CA PRO A 847 -22.29 -6.87 18.24
C PRO A 847 -22.48 -6.59 19.74
N ALA A 848 -23.30 -5.58 20.07
CA ALA A 848 -23.67 -5.29 21.44
C ALA A 848 -24.48 -6.45 22.05
N PRO A 849 -24.27 -6.80 23.33
CA PRO A 849 -25.06 -7.85 23.99
C PRO A 849 -26.52 -7.41 24.22
N PRO A 850 -27.49 -8.34 24.25
CA PRO A 850 -27.33 -9.78 24.11
C PRO A 850 -27.03 -10.19 22.66
N ARG A 851 -26.00 -11.01 22.48
CA ARG A 851 -25.56 -11.47 21.17
C ARG A 851 -26.43 -12.65 20.70
N PRO A 852 -26.64 -12.79 19.39
CA PRO A 852 -27.47 -13.86 18.84
C PRO A 852 -26.83 -15.23 19.04
N LEU A 853 -27.69 -16.23 19.24
CA LEU A 853 -27.33 -17.64 19.38
C LEU A 853 -27.99 -18.44 18.26
N SER A 854 -27.22 -18.80 17.25
CA SER A 854 -27.63 -19.78 16.25
C SER A 854 -27.29 -21.18 16.74
N GLY A 855 -28.27 -22.10 16.72
CA GLY A 855 -28.01 -23.52 17.06
C GLY A 855 -27.04 -24.19 16.07
N VAL A 856 -27.07 -23.74 14.81
CA VAL A 856 -26.17 -24.16 13.73
C VAL A 856 -25.80 -22.94 12.90
N ILE A 857 -24.52 -22.80 12.57
CA ILE A 857 -24.04 -21.82 11.60
C ILE A 857 -23.67 -22.52 10.30
N ALA A 858 -24.23 -22.04 9.19
CA ALA A 858 -23.88 -22.52 7.85
C ALA A 858 -22.58 -21.87 7.36
N CYS A 859 -21.89 -22.56 6.44
CA CYS A 859 -20.69 -22.05 5.80
C CYS A 859 -20.80 -22.31 4.29
N SER A 860 -20.49 -21.30 3.47
CA SER A 860 -20.44 -21.49 2.02
C SER A 860 -19.34 -22.49 1.64
N PRO A 861 -19.49 -23.28 0.56
CA PRO A 861 -18.41 -24.13 0.03
C PRO A 861 -17.10 -23.39 -0.27
N HIS A 862 -17.14 -22.06 -0.47
CA HIS A 862 -15.98 -21.20 -0.72
C HIS A 862 -15.38 -20.60 0.56
N GLU A 863 -15.90 -20.96 1.72
CA GLU A 863 -15.51 -20.38 3.01
C GLU A 863 -15.07 -21.46 4.01
N LEU A 864 -14.25 -21.05 4.98
CA LEU A 864 -13.89 -21.86 6.14
C LEU A 864 -14.08 -21.05 7.43
N LEU A 865 -14.84 -21.58 8.38
CA LEU A 865 -15.13 -20.89 9.64
C LEU A 865 -13.89 -20.80 10.54
N GLN A 866 -13.59 -19.60 11.05
CA GLN A 866 -12.47 -19.34 11.95
C GLN A 866 -12.90 -18.46 13.13
N LEU A 867 -12.30 -18.66 14.31
CA LEU A 867 -12.59 -17.90 15.52
C LEU A 867 -11.35 -17.12 15.97
N ASP A 868 -11.41 -15.79 15.99
CA ASP A 868 -10.34 -14.95 16.55
C ASP A 868 -10.47 -14.81 18.07
N ALA A 869 -9.35 -14.63 18.77
CA ALA A 869 -9.33 -14.42 20.21
C ALA A 869 -10.17 -13.22 20.67
N ARG A 870 -10.25 -12.17 19.85
CA ARG A 870 -11.06 -10.96 20.12
C ARG A 870 -12.56 -11.21 20.00
N HIS A 871 -12.95 -12.29 19.33
CA HIS A 871 -14.35 -12.65 19.08
C HIS A 871 -14.84 -13.78 20.00
N LEU A 872 -14.02 -14.19 20.97
CA LEU A 872 -14.34 -15.16 22.01
C LEU A 872 -14.57 -14.48 23.35
N THR A 873 -15.73 -14.70 23.96
CA THR A 873 -15.98 -14.33 25.37
C THR A 873 -16.10 -15.59 26.22
N LEU A 874 -15.23 -15.74 27.23
CA LEU A 874 -15.34 -16.80 28.25
C LEU A 874 -15.84 -16.18 29.56
N THR A 875 -16.96 -16.67 30.08
CA THR A 875 -17.57 -16.19 31.33
C THR A 875 -17.60 -17.32 32.34
N SER A 876 -16.87 -17.18 33.45
CA SER A 876 -16.91 -18.17 34.53
C SER A 876 -18.18 -17.99 35.37
N VAL A 877 -18.90 -19.08 35.60
CA VAL A 877 -20.14 -19.13 36.40
C VAL A 877 -20.08 -20.27 37.41
N ALA A 878 -20.96 -20.24 38.42
CA ALA A 878 -21.16 -21.39 39.30
C ALA A 878 -21.77 -22.55 38.50
N ALA A 879 -21.38 -23.78 38.84
CA ALA A 879 -22.01 -24.96 38.25
C ALA A 879 -23.52 -24.92 38.54
N PRO A 880 -24.39 -25.17 37.55
CA PRO A 880 -25.82 -25.23 37.80
C PRO A 880 -26.09 -26.32 38.83
N ALA A 881 -26.89 -25.99 39.85
CA ALA A 881 -27.32 -26.98 40.83
C ALA A 881 -28.15 -28.05 40.10
N GLU A 882 -27.70 -29.30 40.09
CA GLU A 882 -28.54 -30.40 39.64
C GLU A 882 -29.71 -30.54 40.63
N GLU A 883 -30.93 -30.25 40.17
CA GLU A 883 -32.08 -31.02 40.61
C GLU A 883 -31.92 -32.42 40.00
N CYS A 884 -31.37 -33.35 40.77
CA CYS A 884 -31.48 -34.77 40.45
C CYS A 884 -32.98 -35.12 40.37
N ALA A 885 -33.46 -35.53 39.19
CA ALA A 885 -34.77 -36.16 39.00
C ALA A 885 -34.58 -37.55 38.39
#